data_AF-A0A7Y6E0Q2-F1
#
_entry.id   AF-A0A7Y6E0Q2-F1
#
_cell.length_a   1.000
_cell.length_b   1.000
_cell.length_c   1.000
_cell.angle_alpha   90.00
_cell.angle_beta   90.00
_cell.angle_gamma   90.00
#
_symmetry.space_group_name_H-M   'P 1'
#
loop_
_entity.id
_entity.type
_entity.pdbx_description
1 polymer ?
#
loop_
_entity_poly.entity_id
_entity_poly.type
_entity_poly.pdbx_seq_one_letter_code
_entity_poly.pdbx_strand_id
1 'polypeptide(L)'
;MYPTSAVDVFLDSLRPGSLAVPDLVYAAVACGAERARAACEVVGGVVVSHENCPHQCVVCGPADAVGRVLDRLRTDGVLGQELPFRSGFHTPMWEPYLDQVRDAFDRLPLRQAQTEVWSATSVAPYPQDPDGSRELTLRHLLEPVRFGALVEELHAAGVRAFVQVGAGSLGGFVDDTLRGADVLSVAAHSERRPGLAGLVRVQAALWAEGAPVDPRVEPTRESSTARAADLRHKPSRRAAPSVRLDLGSPIVRLDPADLPEWQPSDTASDLAGLDANNPVLAAFAAILGEAGDAAHRTIDAWRHQAAPPALAPTPVPTPDQTPGATPTATPDPPEHRSHRHEFSLRNLPYVADHCIYEQHDRWPDDSDRFPVVPMTTLLHLTGEAARALVPGRVVTGYDDVRALRWLPVAPATDAEVTATRTAPDRVRVEISGFTSTVVRLAETPQPPPAPDPAPLTGEGPAPVKAAALYADRWMFHGPGFAGVDEVTAVGDDGIRGVLRTLPAPGALLDAAGQLLGHWMQLRLPTDRLVFPVSVERVLLYGPPPRTGDRMLATARIRQVTAATVCGDVEVCDARDGLVRARLLGWTYRRFAADERVWPMKFTPHTTGVGEPQPEGWCLVRTRWPDAASQELVMRRYLDARERAEFAARPPRTRSGWLLGRIAVKDAVRRYLWARGEGPIYPAEIQVRNDDHGRPHVDRVRLDAPGDDFGTGPGTPVADLHVSLAHKHRLAVAVADREPVGIDIESLTEPEPGPDPGPAATSESTGSTTGQVPGHSPGHLERVALAPDERDLLDRLAAGDPAARHAWLVRFWCAKEAAGKADGVGLAGRPTDRRVVRVAEDRLVVAGPGPGRPERVVRTRVIADAADRYVVAWTVRPAPPSPVPSGPSDPVEAQ
;
A
#
# COMPACT_ATOMS: atom_id res chain seq x y z
N MET A 1 10.25 23.08 21.30
CA MET A 1 10.52 21.69 20.87
C MET A 1 10.22 20.73 22.01
N TYR A 2 9.46 19.67 21.75
CA TYR A 2 9.16 18.64 22.73
C TYR A 2 10.31 17.61 22.83
N PRO A 3 10.66 17.11 24.02
CA PRO A 3 11.58 15.98 24.17
C PRO A 3 11.07 14.77 23.40
N THR A 4 11.96 14.07 22.67
CA THR A 4 11.60 12.88 21.90
C THR A 4 10.82 11.86 22.74
N SER A 5 11.27 11.59 23.96
CA SER A 5 10.57 10.68 24.88
C SER A 5 9.16 11.14 25.28
N ALA A 6 8.90 12.45 25.35
CA ALA A 6 7.57 12.98 25.64
C ALA A 6 6.67 12.91 24.40
N VAL A 7 7.24 13.09 23.21
CA VAL A 7 6.54 12.89 21.93
C VAL A 7 6.19 11.42 21.73
N ASP A 8 7.13 10.51 21.98
CA ASP A 8 6.91 9.06 21.86
C ASP A 8 5.80 8.59 22.80
N VAL A 9 5.85 9.00 24.08
CA VAL A 9 4.79 8.72 25.06
C VAL A 9 3.44 9.32 24.65
N PHE A 10 3.43 10.52 24.08
CA PHE A 10 2.21 11.15 23.58
C PHE A 10 1.65 10.43 22.35
N LEU A 11 2.48 10.08 21.38
CA LEU A 11 2.08 9.31 20.19
C LEU A 11 1.60 7.91 20.56
N ASP A 12 2.25 7.24 21.51
CA ASP A 12 1.83 5.95 22.06
C ASP A 12 0.49 6.03 22.83
N SER A 13 0.17 7.21 23.38
CA SER A 13 -1.11 7.47 24.05
C SER A 13 -2.27 7.74 23.08
N LEU A 14 -1.97 8.15 21.84
CA LEU A 14 -2.97 8.41 20.80
C LEU A 14 -3.38 7.11 20.11
N ARG A 15 -4.51 6.53 20.52
CA ARG A 15 -5.12 5.39 19.81
C ARG A 15 -5.80 5.87 18.53
N PRO A 16 -5.81 5.09 17.43
CA PRO A 16 -6.65 5.42 16.27
C PRO A 16 -8.11 5.60 16.69
N GLY A 17 -8.68 6.78 16.41
CA GLY A 17 -10.05 7.16 16.83
C GLY A 17 -10.17 7.80 18.22
N SER A 18 -9.06 8.12 18.91
CA SER A 18 -9.11 8.78 20.23
C SER A 18 -9.44 10.28 20.18
N LEU A 19 -9.44 10.89 18.99
CA LEU A 19 -9.78 12.29 18.78
C LEU A 19 -11.07 12.37 17.97
N ALA A 20 -12.10 13.01 18.51
CA ALA A 20 -13.32 13.26 17.74
C ALA A 20 -13.01 14.35 16.69
N VAL A 21 -13.31 14.06 15.43
CA VAL A 21 -13.13 14.96 14.29
C VAL A 21 -14.49 15.21 13.63
N PRO A 22 -14.87 16.44 13.24
CA PRO A 22 -16.03 16.65 12.41
C PRO A 22 -15.83 16.02 11.02
N ASP A 23 -16.92 15.51 10.44
CA ASP A 23 -16.92 14.81 9.15
C ASP A 23 -16.83 15.77 7.94
N LEU A 24 -15.83 16.64 7.94
CA LEU A 24 -15.61 17.65 6.91
C LEU A 24 -14.66 17.13 5.83
N VAL A 25 -14.96 17.42 4.57
CA VAL A 25 -14.13 17.03 3.43
C VAL A 25 -13.21 18.18 3.02
N TYR A 26 -12.13 17.83 2.35
CA TYR A 26 -11.22 18.78 1.73
C TYR A 26 -11.31 18.67 0.21
N ALA A 27 -11.11 19.77 -0.49
CA ALA A 27 -10.89 19.73 -1.94
C ALA A 27 -9.77 20.67 -2.35
N ALA A 28 -8.85 20.16 -3.18
CA ALA A 28 -7.84 20.98 -3.84
C ALA A 28 -8.48 21.65 -5.07
N VAL A 29 -8.24 22.95 -5.24
CA VAL A 29 -8.75 23.75 -6.35
C VAL A 29 -7.61 24.46 -7.05
N ALA A 30 -7.59 24.41 -8.38
CA ALA A 30 -6.55 24.98 -9.24
C ALA A 30 -6.75 26.49 -9.45
N CYS A 31 -6.82 27.25 -8.36
CA CYS A 31 -6.86 28.70 -8.36
C CYS A 31 -6.26 29.28 -7.07
N GLY A 32 -5.97 30.58 -7.09
CA GLY A 32 -5.46 31.31 -5.93
C GLY A 32 -6.52 31.60 -4.86
N ALA A 33 -6.04 32.02 -3.69
CA ALA A 33 -6.85 32.14 -2.47
C ALA A 33 -8.03 33.10 -2.62
N GLU A 34 -7.84 34.26 -3.27
CA GLU A 34 -8.90 35.24 -3.51
C GLU A 34 -10.10 34.64 -4.26
N ARG A 35 -9.82 33.90 -5.34
CA ARG A 35 -10.86 33.26 -6.14
C ARG A 35 -11.54 32.12 -5.39
N ALA A 36 -10.77 31.34 -4.62
CA ALA A 36 -11.31 30.27 -3.80
C ALA A 36 -12.21 30.83 -2.67
N ARG A 37 -11.80 31.91 -1.99
CA ARG A 37 -12.59 32.60 -0.95
C ARG A 37 -13.89 33.14 -1.51
N ALA A 38 -13.85 33.84 -2.64
CA ALA A 38 -15.06 34.36 -3.30
C ALA A 38 -16.06 33.24 -3.64
N ALA A 39 -15.57 32.08 -4.12
CA ALA A 39 -16.44 30.93 -4.38
C ALA A 39 -17.02 30.32 -3.08
N CYS A 40 -16.22 30.26 -2.02
CA CYS A 40 -16.65 29.77 -0.70
C CYS A 40 -17.70 30.68 -0.06
N GLU A 41 -17.51 32.00 -0.12
CA GLU A 41 -18.45 32.99 0.43
C GLU A 41 -19.84 32.91 -0.22
N VAL A 42 -19.88 32.70 -1.54
CA VAL A 42 -21.14 32.56 -2.28
C VAL A 42 -21.91 31.30 -1.87
N VAL A 43 -21.20 30.19 -1.63
CA VAL A 43 -21.84 28.91 -1.26
C VAL A 43 -22.21 28.86 0.22
N GLY A 44 -21.39 29.47 1.08
CA GLY A 44 -21.51 29.40 2.54
C GLY A 44 -21.09 28.04 3.11
N GLY A 45 -20.59 28.04 4.35
CA GLY A 45 -20.21 26.81 5.07
C GLY A 45 -18.91 26.15 4.61
N VAL A 46 -18.19 26.73 3.65
CA VAL A 46 -16.86 26.28 3.21
C VAL A 46 -15.87 27.41 3.46
N VAL A 47 -14.63 27.07 3.84
CA VAL A 47 -13.54 28.05 3.98
C VAL A 47 -12.29 27.58 3.26
N VAL A 48 -11.40 28.51 2.91
CA VAL A 48 -10.05 28.15 2.49
C VAL A 48 -9.29 27.68 3.72
N SER A 49 -8.76 26.46 3.62
CA SER A 49 -8.01 25.79 4.69
C SER A 49 -6.50 25.84 4.42
N HIS A 50 -6.09 25.80 3.15
CA HIS A 50 -4.68 25.94 2.78
C HIS A 50 -4.51 26.86 1.56
N GLU A 51 -3.57 27.78 1.65
CA GLU A 51 -3.11 28.68 0.59
C GLU A 51 -1.71 28.23 0.17
N ASN A 52 -1.64 27.23 -0.72
CA ASN A 52 -0.37 26.58 -1.03
C ASN A 52 0.49 27.40 -1.99
N CYS A 53 -0.09 27.89 -3.09
CA CYS A 53 0.61 28.69 -4.08
C CYS A 53 -0.39 29.54 -4.90
N PRO A 54 0.08 30.47 -5.76
CA PRO A 54 -0.80 31.34 -6.55
C PRO A 54 -1.85 30.60 -7.39
N HIS A 55 -1.55 29.36 -7.80
CA HIS A 55 -2.42 28.55 -8.65
C HIS A 55 -3.10 27.37 -7.93
N GLN A 56 -2.94 27.21 -6.61
CA GLN A 56 -3.61 26.13 -5.88
C GLN A 56 -3.99 26.55 -4.46
N CYS A 57 -5.23 26.27 -4.09
CA CYS A 57 -5.70 26.28 -2.70
C CYS A 57 -6.39 24.97 -2.31
N VAL A 58 -6.57 24.75 -1.00
CA VAL A 58 -7.43 23.70 -0.47
C VAL A 58 -8.58 24.35 0.28
N VAL A 59 -9.80 23.96 -0.05
CA VAL A 59 -11.03 24.36 0.65
C VAL A 59 -11.53 23.23 1.52
N CYS A 60 -12.23 23.55 2.61
CA CYS A 60 -12.77 22.57 3.54
C CYS A 60 -14.15 23.00 4.06
N GLY A 61 -15.04 22.03 4.23
CA GLY A 61 -16.40 22.23 4.73
C GLY A 61 -17.26 20.96 4.60
N PRO A 62 -18.58 21.08 4.83
CA PRO A 62 -19.53 20.00 4.58
C PRO A 62 -19.45 19.49 3.13
N ALA A 63 -19.63 18.19 2.93
CA ALA A 63 -19.40 17.55 1.64
C ALA A 63 -20.27 18.10 0.50
N ASP A 64 -21.53 18.41 0.80
CA ASP A 64 -22.46 19.03 -0.15
C ASP A 64 -22.03 20.46 -0.52
N ALA A 65 -21.57 21.24 0.45
CA ALA A 65 -21.12 22.60 0.25
C ALA A 65 -19.81 22.66 -0.54
N VAL A 66 -18.84 21.79 -0.24
CA VAL A 66 -17.61 21.64 -1.02
C VAL A 66 -17.93 21.20 -2.46
N GLY A 67 -18.89 20.29 -2.65
CA GLY A 67 -19.39 19.92 -3.98
C GLY A 67 -19.90 21.11 -4.80
N ARG A 68 -20.72 21.97 -4.18
CA ARG A 68 -21.22 23.20 -4.82
C ARG A 68 -20.10 24.19 -5.16
N VAL A 69 -19.10 24.35 -4.29
CA VAL A 69 -17.91 25.19 -4.58
C VAL A 69 -17.16 24.64 -5.80
N LEU A 70 -16.97 23.33 -5.88
CA LEU A 70 -16.32 22.67 -7.00
C LEU A 70 -17.09 22.84 -8.31
N ASP A 71 -18.41 22.67 -8.30
CA ASP A 71 -19.25 22.83 -9.50
C ASP A 71 -19.28 24.29 -9.98
N ARG A 72 -19.28 25.25 -9.05
CA ARG A 72 -19.17 26.68 -9.37
C ARG A 72 -17.82 26.98 -10.03
N LEU A 73 -16.73 26.57 -9.41
CA LEU A 73 -15.38 26.77 -9.94
C LEU A 73 -15.20 26.07 -11.30
N ARG A 74 -15.78 24.88 -11.48
CA ARG A 74 -15.78 24.16 -12.77
C ARG A 74 -16.48 24.96 -13.86
N THR A 75 -17.60 25.62 -13.55
CA THR A 75 -18.31 26.50 -14.49
C THR A 75 -17.42 27.66 -14.98
N ASP A 76 -16.53 28.12 -14.12
CA ASP A 76 -15.57 29.18 -14.44
C ASP A 76 -14.21 28.63 -14.97
N GLY A 77 -14.17 27.35 -15.38
CA GLY A 77 -13.01 26.69 -15.97
C GLY A 77 -11.91 26.28 -14.98
N VAL A 78 -12.17 26.28 -13.67
CA VAL A 78 -11.20 25.85 -12.64
C VAL A 78 -11.39 24.38 -12.31
N LEU A 79 -10.29 23.63 -12.35
CA LEU A 79 -10.26 22.24 -11.93
C LEU A 79 -10.25 22.15 -10.40
N GLY A 80 -10.93 21.14 -9.87
CA GLY A 80 -10.87 20.83 -8.44
C GLY A 80 -11.21 19.38 -8.16
N GLN A 81 -10.65 18.87 -7.07
CA GLN A 81 -10.75 17.47 -6.68
C GLN A 81 -10.88 17.35 -5.16
N GLU A 82 -11.87 16.56 -4.72
CA GLU A 82 -12.00 16.14 -3.32
C GLU A 82 -10.83 15.24 -2.90
N LEU A 83 -10.26 15.49 -1.73
CA LEU A 83 -9.13 14.76 -1.17
C LEU A 83 -9.59 13.59 -0.28
N PRO A 84 -8.85 12.47 -0.23
CA PRO A 84 -9.30 11.24 0.41
C PRO A 84 -9.08 11.21 1.93
N PHE A 85 -9.38 12.30 2.65
CA PHE A 85 -9.28 12.39 4.10
C PHE A 85 -10.28 13.41 4.66
N ARG A 86 -10.64 13.27 5.95
CA ARG A 86 -11.70 14.04 6.61
C ARG A 86 -11.27 14.42 8.03
N SER A 87 -11.35 15.71 8.36
CA SER A 87 -11.07 16.19 9.73
C SER A 87 -11.57 17.60 10.00
N GLY A 88 -11.31 18.59 9.14
CA GLY A 88 -11.64 19.99 9.42
C GLY A 88 -10.55 20.81 10.12
N PHE A 89 -9.35 20.25 10.31
CA PHE A 89 -8.16 21.03 10.69
C PHE A 89 -7.91 22.20 9.74
N HIS A 90 -7.29 23.24 10.30
CA HIS A 90 -7.00 24.52 9.64
C HIS A 90 -8.29 25.24 9.21
N THR A 91 -9.36 25.06 9.99
CA THR A 91 -10.63 25.77 9.83
C THR A 91 -11.24 26.11 11.18
N PRO A 92 -12.03 27.20 11.29
CA PRO A 92 -12.74 27.54 12.52
C PRO A 92 -13.75 26.46 12.94
N MET A 93 -14.16 25.58 12.03
CA MET A 93 -15.13 24.51 12.30
C MET A 93 -14.58 23.47 13.28
N TRP A 94 -13.27 23.46 13.52
CA TRP A 94 -12.61 22.62 14.51
C TRP A 94 -12.68 23.19 15.93
N GLU A 95 -13.09 24.44 16.13
CA GLU A 95 -13.13 25.11 17.44
C GLU A 95 -13.85 24.33 18.55
N PRO A 96 -15.02 23.68 18.31
CA PRO A 96 -15.72 22.89 19.33
C PRO A 96 -14.92 21.68 19.86
N TYR A 97 -13.86 21.27 19.17
CA TYR A 97 -13.05 20.08 19.48
C TYR A 97 -11.74 20.44 20.17
N LEU A 98 -11.42 21.73 20.35
CA LEU A 98 -10.16 22.19 20.93
C LEU A 98 -9.95 21.73 22.37
N ASP A 99 -11.01 21.67 23.17
CA ASP A 99 -10.90 21.32 24.59
C ASP A 99 -10.35 19.90 24.79
N GLN A 100 -10.54 19.02 23.80
CA GLN A 100 -10.03 17.64 23.80
C GLN A 100 -8.51 17.56 23.71
N VAL A 101 -7.87 18.57 23.09
CA VAL A 101 -6.42 18.60 22.85
C VAL A 101 -5.69 19.63 23.70
N ARG A 102 -6.39 20.63 24.23
CA ARG A 102 -5.83 21.69 25.08
C ARG A 102 -5.11 21.11 26.30
N ASP A 103 -5.81 20.27 27.06
CA ASP A 103 -5.26 19.56 28.22
C ASP A 103 -4.04 18.70 27.88
N ALA A 104 -4.00 18.14 26.67
CA ALA A 104 -2.90 17.31 26.21
C ALA A 104 -1.66 18.16 25.87
N PHE A 105 -1.85 19.28 25.19
CA PHE A 105 -0.76 20.22 24.89
C PHE A 105 -0.21 20.93 26.14
N ASP A 106 -1.06 21.21 27.13
CA ASP A 106 -0.63 21.81 28.40
C ASP A 106 0.30 20.87 29.19
N ARG A 107 0.04 19.56 29.12
CA ARG A 107 0.86 18.53 29.79
C ARG A 107 2.17 18.22 29.08
N LEU A 108 2.35 18.64 27.82
CA LEU A 108 3.58 18.38 27.09
C LEU A 108 4.71 19.35 27.52
N PRO A 109 5.90 18.83 27.89
CA PRO A 109 7.01 19.67 28.31
C PRO A 109 7.64 20.37 27.10
N LEU A 110 7.40 21.68 26.95
CA LEU A 110 7.97 22.47 25.86
C LEU A 110 9.35 23.02 26.26
N ARG A 111 10.37 22.77 25.41
CA ARG A 111 11.72 23.34 25.54
C ARG A 111 11.99 24.39 24.47
N GLN A 112 12.96 25.28 24.70
CA GLN A 112 13.42 26.21 23.68
C GLN A 112 13.93 25.46 22.43
N ALA A 113 13.55 25.92 21.24
CA ALA A 113 13.99 25.31 19.99
C ALA A 113 15.47 25.65 19.72
N GLN A 114 16.23 24.67 19.23
CA GLN A 114 17.64 24.86 18.83
C GLN A 114 17.78 25.34 17.38
N THR A 115 16.70 25.25 16.62
CA THR A 115 16.58 25.71 15.24
C THR A 115 15.39 26.64 15.19
N GLU A 116 15.53 27.75 14.48
CA GLU A 116 14.41 28.67 14.28
C GLU A 116 13.30 27.95 13.50
N VAL A 117 12.06 28.08 14.00
CA VAL A 117 10.88 27.47 13.39
C VAL A 117 9.97 28.61 12.97
N TRP A 118 9.47 28.57 11.75
CA TRP A 118 8.51 29.53 11.23
C TRP A 118 7.13 28.90 11.13
N SER A 119 6.09 29.71 11.34
CA SER A 119 4.70 29.26 11.29
C SER A 119 4.05 29.68 9.98
N ALA A 120 3.41 28.73 9.30
CA ALA A 120 2.55 29.02 8.15
C ALA A 120 1.21 29.67 8.57
N THR A 121 0.92 29.75 9.87
CA THR A 121 -0.28 30.42 10.38
C THR A 121 -0.02 31.90 10.62
N SER A 122 1.05 32.25 11.35
CA SER A 122 1.42 33.65 11.60
C SER A 122 2.29 34.27 10.52
N VAL A 123 2.89 33.47 9.62
CA VAL A 123 3.86 33.92 8.60
C VAL A 123 5.04 34.65 9.25
N ALA A 124 5.51 34.10 10.36
CA ALA A 124 6.57 34.69 11.19
C ALA A 124 7.30 33.59 11.99
N PRO A 125 8.47 33.87 12.58
CA PRO A 125 9.11 32.99 13.55
C PRO A 125 8.17 32.63 14.71
N TYR A 126 8.28 31.40 15.22
CA TYR A 126 7.55 30.98 16.42
C TYR A 126 7.94 31.84 17.64
N PRO A 127 6.98 32.15 18.52
CA PRO A 127 7.27 32.83 19.78
C PRO A 127 8.32 32.09 20.61
N GLN A 128 9.22 32.84 21.24
CA GLN A 128 10.27 32.27 22.08
C GLN A 128 9.75 31.85 23.46
N ASP A 129 8.64 32.45 23.91
CA ASP A 129 7.98 32.05 25.15
C ASP A 129 7.07 30.82 24.93
N PRO A 130 7.00 29.90 25.91
CA PRO A 130 6.21 28.68 25.78
C PRO A 130 4.70 28.90 25.58
N ASP A 131 4.14 29.94 26.18
CA ASP A 131 2.70 30.18 26.18
C ASP A 131 2.23 30.68 24.81
N GLY A 132 2.97 31.61 24.21
CA GLY A 132 2.78 32.04 22.82
C GLY A 132 2.96 30.90 21.82
N SER A 133 3.89 29.97 22.07
CA SER A 133 4.05 28.77 21.24
C SER A 133 2.84 27.83 21.32
N ARG A 134 2.27 27.63 22.51
CA ARG A 134 1.04 26.83 22.70
C ARG A 134 -0.17 27.51 22.06
N GLU A 135 -0.32 28.81 22.26
CA GLU A 135 -1.38 29.60 21.64
C GLU A 135 -1.31 29.50 20.12
N LEU A 136 -0.12 29.67 19.52
CA LEU A 136 0.07 29.55 18.09
C LEU A 136 -0.21 28.13 17.58
N THR A 137 0.08 27.09 18.37
CA THR A 137 -0.25 25.70 18.03
C THR A 137 -1.77 25.47 17.98
N LEU A 138 -2.52 26.04 18.93
CA LEU A 138 -3.98 25.96 18.92
C LEU A 138 -4.56 26.74 17.73
N ARG A 139 -4.05 27.94 17.47
CA ARG A 139 -4.42 28.74 16.29
C ARG A 139 -4.14 27.97 15.00
N HIS A 140 -3.02 27.26 14.91
CA HIS A 140 -2.69 26.46 13.73
C HIS A 140 -3.74 25.40 13.39
N LEU A 141 -4.44 24.84 14.39
CA LEU A 141 -5.53 23.88 14.16
C LEU A 141 -6.81 24.54 13.61
N LEU A 142 -6.98 25.85 13.79
CA LEU A 142 -8.19 26.60 13.47
C LEU A 142 -8.04 27.55 12.28
N GLU A 143 -6.84 28.04 12.04
CA GLU A 143 -6.53 29.04 11.03
C GLU A 143 -5.95 28.38 9.78
N PRO A 144 -6.15 28.99 8.60
CA PRO A 144 -5.62 28.45 7.36
C PRO A 144 -4.10 28.37 7.34
N VAL A 145 -3.57 27.38 6.62
CA VAL A 145 -2.13 27.24 6.35
C VAL A 145 -1.75 28.16 5.19
N ARG A 146 -1.04 29.25 5.49
CA ARG A 146 -0.60 30.26 4.51
C ARG A 146 0.80 29.95 3.98
N PHE A 147 0.95 28.80 3.32
CA PHE A 147 2.25 28.29 2.87
C PHE A 147 2.91 29.20 1.82
N GLY A 148 2.17 29.69 0.82
CA GLY A 148 2.71 30.60 -0.19
C GLY A 148 3.31 31.88 0.42
N ALA A 149 2.54 32.54 1.30
CA ALA A 149 3.01 33.74 2.00
C ALA A 149 4.24 33.46 2.89
N LEU A 150 4.29 32.28 3.54
CA LEU A 150 5.47 31.86 4.31
C LEU A 150 6.70 31.69 3.41
N VAL A 151 6.55 31.11 2.23
CA VAL A 151 7.66 30.94 1.29
C VAL A 151 8.20 32.28 0.81
N GLU A 152 7.32 33.24 0.51
CA GLU A 152 7.71 34.62 0.15
C GLU A 152 8.48 35.31 1.28
N GLU A 153 8.00 35.19 2.51
CA GLU A 153 8.64 35.80 3.68
C GLU A 153 10.00 35.16 3.99
N LEU A 154 10.11 33.82 3.92
CA LEU A 154 11.38 33.11 4.07
C LEU A 154 12.38 33.54 2.99
N HIS A 155 11.93 33.70 1.75
CA HIS A 155 12.77 34.21 0.67
C HIS A 155 13.21 35.66 0.94
N ALA A 156 12.31 36.53 1.38
CA ALA A 156 12.64 37.91 1.77
C ALA A 156 13.66 37.95 2.94
N ALA A 157 13.56 37.01 3.88
CA ALA A 157 14.50 36.82 4.99
C ALA A 157 15.87 36.23 4.57
N GLY A 158 16.08 35.95 3.28
CA GLY A 158 17.36 35.49 2.74
C GLY A 158 17.48 33.98 2.51
N VAL A 159 16.41 33.20 2.72
CA VAL A 159 16.41 31.77 2.38
C VAL A 159 16.42 31.59 0.86
N ARG A 160 17.34 30.76 0.36
CA ARG A 160 17.49 30.46 -1.07
C ARG A 160 17.39 28.98 -1.42
N ALA A 161 17.42 28.10 -0.41
CA ALA A 161 17.30 26.67 -0.60
C ALA A 161 16.15 26.10 0.26
N PHE A 162 15.22 25.43 -0.40
CA PHE A 162 14.05 24.78 0.19
C PHE A 162 14.18 23.26 0.03
N VAL A 163 14.37 22.57 1.16
CA VAL A 163 14.50 21.11 1.18
C VAL A 163 13.21 20.50 1.72
N GLN A 164 12.46 19.80 0.86
CA GLN A 164 11.25 19.09 1.28
C GLN A 164 11.63 17.77 1.96
N VAL A 165 11.26 17.64 3.24
CA VAL A 165 11.40 16.40 4.01
C VAL A 165 10.07 15.65 3.96
N GLY A 166 10.08 14.43 3.40
CA GLY A 166 8.87 13.60 3.21
C GLY A 166 8.31 13.64 1.78
N ALA A 167 7.23 12.89 1.56
CA ALA A 167 6.55 12.80 0.27
C ALA A 167 5.63 14.01 -0.01
N GLY A 168 5.21 14.19 -1.26
CA GLY A 168 4.25 15.22 -1.67
C GLY A 168 4.83 16.25 -2.64
N SER A 169 4.08 17.33 -2.86
CA SER A 169 4.29 18.30 -3.95
C SER A 169 4.76 19.68 -3.48
N LEU A 170 5.24 19.83 -2.22
CA LEU A 170 5.60 21.14 -1.67
C LEU A 170 6.68 21.85 -2.49
N GLY A 171 7.66 21.12 -3.02
CA GLY A 171 8.68 21.70 -3.90
C GLY A 171 8.09 22.40 -5.12
N GLY A 172 7.03 21.84 -5.72
CA GLY A 172 6.34 22.48 -6.84
C GLY A 172 5.53 23.72 -6.43
N PHE A 173 5.02 23.78 -5.20
CA PHE A 173 4.37 24.98 -4.66
C PHE A 173 5.38 26.10 -4.38
N VAL A 174 6.59 25.75 -3.94
CA VAL A 174 7.70 26.71 -3.82
C VAL A 174 8.06 27.26 -5.20
N ASP A 175 8.25 26.39 -6.19
CA ASP A 175 8.60 26.79 -7.57
C ASP A 175 7.51 27.68 -8.20
N ASP A 176 6.23 27.40 -7.91
CA ASP A 176 5.12 28.20 -8.42
C ASP A 176 4.98 29.56 -7.72
N THR A 177 5.26 29.62 -6.41
CA THR A 177 5.20 30.85 -5.61
C THR A 177 6.37 31.78 -5.95
N LEU A 178 7.58 31.24 -6.07
CA LEU A 178 8.81 31.98 -6.34
C LEU A 178 9.21 31.91 -7.82
N ARG A 179 8.22 31.79 -8.72
CA ARG A 179 8.45 31.65 -10.16
C ARG A 179 9.34 32.78 -10.68
N GLY A 180 10.49 32.43 -11.25
CA GLY A 180 11.46 33.38 -11.79
C GLY A 180 12.45 33.95 -10.77
N ALA A 181 12.34 33.59 -9.49
CA ALA A 181 13.37 33.88 -8.49
C ALA A 181 14.49 32.84 -8.53
N ASP A 182 15.69 33.25 -8.13
CA ASP A 182 16.87 32.38 -8.04
C ASP A 182 16.85 31.58 -6.73
N VAL A 183 16.21 30.41 -6.76
CA VAL A 183 16.03 29.53 -5.59
C VAL A 183 16.18 28.05 -5.95
N LEU A 184 16.76 27.29 -5.03
CA LEU A 184 16.81 25.82 -5.08
C LEU A 184 15.60 25.22 -4.37
N SER A 185 14.82 24.41 -5.08
CA SER A 185 13.77 23.55 -4.51
C SER A 185 14.13 22.08 -4.72
N VAL A 186 14.27 21.31 -3.63
CA VAL A 186 14.69 19.90 -3.72
C VAL A 186 13.98 19.01 -2.71
N ALA A 187 13.39 17.92 -3.20
CA ALA A 187 12.80 16.89 -2.34
C ALA A 187 13.87 15.88 -1.89
N ALA A 188 13.97 15.68 -0.57
CA ALA A 188 14.81 14.66 0.06
C ALA A 188 14.25 13.23 -0.12
N HIS A 189 12.95 13.12 -0.38
CA HIS A 189 12.27 11.86 -0.64
C HIS A 189 11.40 11.98 -1.89
N SER A 190 11.48 11.00 -2.79
CA SER A 190 10.54 10.89 -3.92
C SER A 190 10.26 9.42 -4.21
N GLU A 191 9.04 9.08 -4.60
CA GLU A 191 8.68 7.70 -4.99
C GLU A 191 9.56 7.13 -6.11
N ARG A 192 10.10 8.02 -6.96
CA ARG A 192 10.99 7.67 -8.08
C ARG A 192 12.44 7.40 -7.69
N ARG A 193 12.87 7.61 -6.43
CA ARG A 193 14.27 7.51 -6.01
C ARG A 193 14.42 6.85 -4.63
N PRO A 194 15.39 5.93 -4.45
CA PRO A 194 15.75 5.42 -3.12
C PRO A 194 16.09 6.54 -2.13
N GLY A 195 15.78 6.35 -0.84
CA GLY A 195 15.99 7.38 0.20
C GLY A 195 17.42 7.91 0.27
N LEU A 196 18.44 7.05 0.23
CA LEU A 196 19.85 7.48 0.20
C LEU A 196 20.20 8.24 -1.07
N ALA A 197 19.66 7.85 -2.23
CA ALA A 197 19.86 8.58 -3.48
C ALA A 197 19.18 9.96 -3.45
N GLY A 198 18.03 10.07 -2.78
CA GLY A 198 17.38 11.35 -2.48
C GLY A 198 18.26 12.25 -1.62
N LEU A 199 18.85 11.71 -0.54
CA LEU A 199 19.77 12.46 0.33
C LEU A 199 21.05 12.89 -0.38
N VAL A 200 21.68 12.00 -1.17
CA VAL A 200 22.86 12.37 -1.98
C VAL A 200 22.51 13.45 -3.00
N ARG A 201 21.31 13.39 -3.61
CA ARG A 201 20.83 14.46 -4.51
C ARG A 201 20.68 15.78 -3.78
N VAL A 202 20.13 15.78 -2.55
CA VAL A 202 20.05 17.01 -1.73
C VAL A 202 21.44 17.54 -1.41
N GLN A 203 22.38 16.68 -0.99
CA GLN A 203 23.76 17.08 -0.72
C GLN A 203 24.44 17.67 -1.96
N ALA A 204 24.27 17.04 -3.12
CA ALA A 204 24.83 17.52 -4.38
C ALA A 204 24.18 18.84 -4.83
N ALA A 205 22.86 19.00 -4.67
CA ALA A 205 22.16 20.23 -4.99
C ALA A 205 22.61 21.38 -4.09
N LEU A 206 22.68 21.16 -2.76
CA LEU A 206 23.19 22.16 -1.83
C LEU A 206 24.65 22.51 -2.12
N TRP A 207 25.50 21.53 -2.44
CA TRP A 207 26.89 21.76 -2.81
C TRP A 207 27.02 22.57 -4.11
N ALA A 208 26.17 22.30 -5.11
CA ALA A 208 26.14 23.06 -6.37
C ALA A 208 25.77 24.53 -6.14
N GLU A 209 24.90 24.82 -5.16
CA GLU A 209 24.56 26.17 -4.69
C GLU A 209 25.62 26.78 -3.75
N GLY A 210 26.78 26.13 -3.57
CA GLY A 210 27.89 26.64 -2.77
C GLY A 210 27.80 26.36 -1.26
N ALA A 211 26.86 25.52 -0.82
CA ALA A 211 26.81 25.10 0.59
C ALA A 211 28.05 24.26 0.94
N PRO A 212 28.60 24.38 2.17
CA PRO A 212 29.79 23.65 2.62
C PRO A 212 29.47 22.18 2.98
N VAL A 213 28.83 21.46 2.06
CA VAL A 213 28.46 20.05 2.18
C VAL A 213 29.38 19.26 1.25
N ASP A 214 30.04 18.21 1.74
CA ASP A 214 30.80 17.31 0.87
C ASP A 214 29.87 16.20 0.35
N PRO A 215 29.48 16.21 -0.95
CA PRO A 215 28.57 15.21 -1.50
C PRO A 215 29.19 13.80 -1.58
N ARG A 216 30.49 13.66 -1.26
CA ARG A 216 31.22 12.38 -1.24
C ARG A 216 31.19 11.70 0.12
N VAL A 217 30.70 12.37 1.16
CA VAL A 217 30.66 11.83 2.53
C VAL A 217 29.29 11.18 2.75
N GLU A 218 29.28 9.85 2.86
CA GLU A 218 28.06 9.11 3.22
C GLU A 218 27.55 9.56 4.60
N PRO A 219 26.24 9.82 4.77
CA PRO A 219 25.67 10.16 6.06
C PRO A 219 25.78 8.97 7.01
N THR A 220 26.76 8.99 7.92
CA THR A 220 26.97 7.96 8.95
C THR A 220 26.10 8.24 10.17
N ARG A 221 25.68 7.17 10.88
CA ARG A 221 24.79 7.22 12.06
C ARG A 221 25.38 7.94 13.29
N GLU A 222 26.66 8.29 13.31
CA GLU A 222 27.37 8.75 14.52
C GLU A 222 27.50 10.28 14.67
N SER A 223 26.95 11.08 13.75
CA SER A 223 27.16 12.55 13.76
C SER A 223 26.25 13.35 14.72
N SER A 224 25.31 12.72 15.44
CA SER A 224 24.27 13.45 16.18
C SER A 224 24.68 14.09 17.52
N THR A 225 25.96 14.09 17.91
CA THR A 225 26.39 14.72 19.19
C THR A 225 27.58 15.67 19.12
N ALA A 226 28.12 16.02 17.95
CA ALA A 226 29.20 17.01 17.87
C ALA A 226 28.64 18.42 17.67
N ARG A 227 28.59 19.20 18.76
CA ARG A 227 28.36 20.65 18.75
C ARG A 227 29.20 21.33 17.66
N ALA A 228 28.58 22.28 16.98
CA ALA A 228 29.22 23.27 16.13
C ALA A 228 30.24 24.10 16.94
N ALA A 229 31.47 23.64 17.03
CA ALA A 229 32.65 24.44 17.33
C ALA A 229 33.89 23.62 16.94
N ASP A 230 34.70 24.22 16.07
CA ASP A 230 36.05 23.78 15.67
C ASP A 230 36.16 22.73 14.56
N LEU A 231 35.74 23.13 13.35
CA LEU A 231 36.20 22.50 12.09
C LEU A 231 37.62 22.96 11.74
N ARG A 232 38.58 22.70 12.64
CA ARG A 232 40.02 22.64 12.36
C ARG A 232 40.57 21.24 12.60
N HIS A 233 39.79 20.22 12.25
CA HIS A 233 40.27 18.84 12.27
C HIS A 233 41.04 18.53 10.98
N LYS A 234 42.36 18.34 11.13
CA LYS A 234 43.22 17.75 10.11
C LYS A 234 42.63 16.40 9.68
N PRO A 235 42.51 16.10 8.38
CA PRO A 235 42.09 14.79 7.93
C PRO A 235 43.23 13.79 8.18
N SER A 236 43.13 12.98 9.23
CA SER A 236 43.93 11.76 9.35
C SER A 236 43.08 10.56 8.96
N ARG A 237 43.01 10.30 7.66
CA ARG A 237 42.63 8.98 7.14
C ARG A 237 43.39 8.77 5.84
N ARG A 238 44.16 7.67 5.78
CA ARG A 238 44.98 7.25 4.64
C ARG A 238 44.21 7.48 3.34
N ALA A 239 44.76 8.32 2.47
CA ALA A 239 44.23 8.55 1.14
C ALA A 239 44.17 7.21 0.40
N ALA A 240 42.97 6.80 -0.03
CA ALA A 240 42.84 5.87 -1.13
C ALA A 240 43.56 6.47 -2.36
N PRO A 241 44.12 5.65 -3.27
CA PRO A 241 44.84 6.17 -4.42
C PRO A 241 43.89 7.07 -5.22
N SER A 242 44.27 8.33 -5.41
CA SER A 242 43.53 9.24 -6.29
C SER A 242 43.51 8.64 -7.69
N VAL A 243 42.34 8.26 -8.18
CA VAL A 243 42.15 7.84 -9.57
C VAL A 243 42.23 9.10 -10.43
N ARG A 244 43.21 9.16 -11.33
CA ARG A 244 43.22 10.16 -12.40
C ARG A 244 42.05 9.81 -13.33
N LEU A 245 41.02 10.66 -13.34
CA LEU A 245 39.97 10.57 -14.35
C LEU A 245 40.55 11.11 -15.66
N ASP A 246 40.62 10.25 -16.67
CA ASP A 246 40.82 10.68 -18.05
C ASP A 246 39.48 11.20 -18.56
N LEU A 247 39.33 12.53 -18.60
CA LEU A 247 38.10 13.21 -18.97
C LEU A 247 37.87 13.23 -20.50
N GLY A 248 38.72 12.55 -21.29
CA GLY A 248 38.63 12.48 -22.74
C GLY A 248 38.91 13.81 -23.46
N SER A 249 39.18 14.88 -22.70
CA SER A 249 39.59 16.20 -23.17
C SER A 249 40.61 16.76 -22.18
N PRO A 250 41.71 17.39 -22.63
CA PRO A 250 42.66 18.03 -21.72
C PRO A 250 41.92 19.08 -20.88
N ILE A 251 42.16 19.09 -19.56
CA ILE A 251 41.75 20.21 -18.72
C ILE A 251 42.51 21.44 -19.22
N VAL A 252 41.84 22.28 -19.99
CA VAL A 252 42.37 23.56 -20.43
C VAL A 252 42.29 24.51 -19.23
N ARG A 253 43.45 24.78 -18.62
CA ARG A 253 43.59 25.89 -17.68
C ARG A 253 43.90 27.14 -18.49
N LEU A 254 42.93 28.05 -18.55
CA LEU A 254 43.12 29.37 -19.13
C LEU A 254 43.59 30.29 -18.01
N ASP A 255 44.83 30.77 -18.11
CA ASP A 255 45.30 31.85 -17.23
C ASP A 255 44.54 33.12 -17.64
N PRO A 256 43.95 33.90 -16.70
CA PRO A 256 43.24 35.14 -17.04
C PRO A 256 44.09 36.11 -17.89
N ALA A 257 45.42 36.03 -17.78
CA ALA A 257 46.35 36.84 -18.58
C ALA A 257 46.50 36.37 -20.05
N ASP A 258 46.15 35.12 -20.36
CA ASP A 258 46.35 34.48 -21.68
C ASP A 258 45.06 34.45 -22.52
N LEU A 259 43.95 34.95 -21.99
CA LEU A 259 42.69 35.06 -22.72
C LEU A 259 42.71 36.28 -23.66
N PRO A 260 42.39 36.13 -24.95
CA PRO A 260 42.19 37.30 -25.82
C PRO A 260 41.04 38.16 -25.26
N GLU A 261 41.14 39.48 -25.42
CA GLU A 261 40.06 40.42 -25.09
C GLU A 261 38.81 40.02 -25.90
N TRP A 262 37.91 39.29 -25.26
CA TRP A 262 36.67 38.84 -25.86
C TRP A 262 35.66 39.97 -25.73
N GLN A 263 35.50 40.75 -26.81
CA GLN A 263 34.39 41.68 -26.95
C GLN A 263 33.18 40.91 -27.46
N PRO A 264 32.07 40.82 -26.71
CA PRO A 264 30.86 40.20 -27.22
C PRO A 264 30.44 40.94 -28.48
N SER A 265 30.26 40.20 -29.58
CA SER A 265 29.61 40.74 -30.76
C SER A 265 28.15 41.00 -30.42
N ASP A 266 27.66 42.22 -30.71
CA ASP A 266 26.24 42.64 -30.61
C ASP A 266 25.33 41.94 -31.64
N THR A 267 25.61 40.69 -32.00
CA THR A 267 24.79 39.89 -32.93
C THR A 267 23.38 39.60 -32.37
N ALA A 268 23.15 39.77 -31.07
CA ALA A 268 21.81 39.76 -30.47
C ALA A 268 20.96 40.97 -30.91
N SER A 269 21.58 42.13 -31.18
CA SER A 269 20.88 43.32 -31.68
C SER A 269 20.48 43.19 -33.16
N ASP A 270 21.22 42.41 -33.95
CA ASP A 270 20.95 42.23 -35.39
C ASP A 270 19.77 41.28 -35.66
N LEU A 271 19.47 40.36 -34.74
CA LEU A 271 18.36 39.39 -34.87
C LEU A 271 17.03 39.90 -34.30
N ALA A 272 17.05 40.92 -33.43
CA ALA A 272 15.85 41.54 -32.85
C ALA A 272 14.96 42.25 -33.91
N GLY A 273 15.47 42.48 -35.12
CA GLY A 273 14.75 43.09 -36.24
C GLY A 273 13.93 42.11 -37.09
N LEU A 274 13.99 40.80 -36.84
CA LEU A 274 13.26 39.80 -37.63
C LEU A 274 11.84 39.58 -37.07
N ASP A 275 10.92 40.41 -37.58
CA ASP A 275 9.45 40.37 -37.52
C ASP A 275 8.82 39.96 -36.16
N ALA A 276 8.47 40.98 -35.36
CA ALA A 276 7.82 40.89 -34.06
C ALA A 276 6.44 40.18 -34.04
N ASN A 277 5.93 39.72 -35.19
CA ASN A 277 4.63 39.06 -35.31
C ASN A 277 4.69 37.53 -35.42
N ASN A 278 5.87 36.90 -35.39
CA ASN A 278 5.99 35.44 -35.43
C ASN A 278 6.32 34.86 -34.03
N PRO A 279 5.39 34.11 -33.40
CA PRO A 279 5.58 33.59 -32.04
C PRO A 279 6.74 32.59 -31.92
N VAL A 280 7.13 31.92 -33.02
CA VAL A 280 8.27 31.00 -33.03
C VAL A 280 9.59 31.76 -33.04
N LEU A 281 9.67 32.86 -33.79
CA LEU A 281 10.87 33.72 -33.81
C LEU A 281 11.02 34.49 -32.50
N ALA A 282 9.92 34.94 -31.90
CA ALA A 282 9.95 35.56 -30.58
C ALA A 282 10.44 34.60 -29.48
N ALA A 283 9.98 33.35 -29.48
CA ALA A 283 10.46 32.32 -28.56
C ALA A 283 11.94 31.99 -28.79
N PHE A 284 12.37 31.91 -30.05
CA PHE A 284 13.77 31.65 -30.40
C PHE A 284 14.70 32.80 -29.99
N ALA A 285 14.28 34.05 -30.19
CA ALA A 285 15.02 35.24 -29.75
C ALA A 285 15.12 35.32 -28.22
N ALA A 286 14.05 34.96 -27.49
CA ALA A 286 14.07 34.89 -26.02
C ALA A 286 15.07 33.85 -25.51
N ILE A 287 15.12 32.66 -26.13
CA ILE A 287 16.09 31.61 -25.79
C ILE A 287 17.53 32.07 -26.03
N LEU A 288 17.78 32.78 -27.14
CA LEU A 288 19.11 33.35 -27.42
C LEU A 288 19.50 34.44 -26.42
N GLY A 289 18.54 35.29 -26.01
CA GLY A 289 18.74 36.29 -24.96
C GLY A 289 19.08 35.64 -23.61
N GLU A 290 18.31 34.65 -23.18
CA GLU A 290 18.57 33.90 -21.93
C GLU A 290 19.93 33.21 -21.94
N ALA A 291 20.32 32.61 -23.08
CA ALA A 291 21.64 32.00 -23.24
C ALA A 291 22.77 33.03 -23.16
N GLY A 292 22.58 34.22 -23.75
CA GLY A 292 23.51 35.34 -23.65
C GLY A 292 23.67 35.86 -22.21
N ASP A 293 22.57 36.04 -21.49
CA ASP A 293 22.57 36.49 -20.10
C ASP A 293 23.23 35.45 -19.17
N ALA A 294 22.97 34.16 -19.38
CA ALA A 294 23.60 33.08 -18.64
C ALA A 294 25.13 33.04 -18.87
N ALA A 295 25.57 33.28 -20.11
CA ALA A 295 26.98 33.38 -20.44
C ALA A 295 27.64 34.59 -19.75
N HIS A 296 27.00 35.76 -19.76
CA HIS A 296 27.49 36.96 -19.05
C HIS A 296 27.61 36.73 -17.54
N ARG A 297 26.57 36.16 -16.90
CA ARG A 297 26.60 35.84 -15.46
C ARG A 297 27.74 34.88 -15.10
N THR A 298 28.00 33.89 -15.95
CA THR A 298 29.09 32.92 -15.75
C THR A 298 30.47 33.61 -15.84
N ILE A 299 30.65 34.50 -16.80
CA ILE A 299 31.90 35.26 -16.99
C ILE A 299 32.14 36.22 -15.83
N ASP A 300 31.11 36.93 -15.37
CA ASP A 300 31.24 37.86 -14.24
C ASP A 300 31.51 37.12 -12.93
N ALA A 301 30.83 36.01 -12.66
CA ALA A 301 31.10 35.16 -11.50
C ALA A 301 32.54 34.62 -11.50
N TRP A 302 33.07 34.29 -12.68
CA TRP A 302 34.45 33.83 -12.85
C TRP A 302 35.48 34.95 -12.63
N ARG A 303 35.22 36.16 -13.14
CA ARG A 303 36.09 37.34 -12.95
C ARG A 303 36.20 37.78 -11.49
N HIS A 304 35.18 37.49 -10.67
CA HIS A 304 35.14 37.87 -9.26
C HIS A 304 35.59 36.76 -8.30
N GLN A 305 36.11 35.63 -8.79
CA GLN A 305 36.59 34.53 -7.95
C GLN A 305 38.01 34.81 -7.41
N ALA A 306 38.14 35.07 -6.10
CA ALA A 306 39.44 35.26 -5.44
C ALA A 306 40.26 33.96 -5.40
N ALA A 307 41.54 34.04 -5.79
CA ALA A 307 42.44 32.89 -5.92
C ALA A 307 42.85 32.26 -4.56
N PRO A 308 42.88 30.92 -4.42
CA PRO A 308 43.49 30.23 -3.28
C PRO A 308 45.03 30.12 -3.41
N PRO A 309 45.79 30.00 -2.30
CA PRO A 309 47.26 30.04 -2.32
C PRO A 309 47.89 28.75 -2.87
N ALA A 310 48.92 28.93 -3.72
CA ALA A 310 49.64 27.87 -4.41
C ALA A 310 50.58 27.06 -3.49
N LEU A 311 50.55 25.73 -3.61
CA LEU A 311 51.57 24.82 -3.07
C LEU A 311 52.55 24.42 -4.19
N ALA A 312 53.85 24.56 -3.89
CA ALA A 312 54.94 24.38 -4.85
C ALA A 312 55.12 22.91 -5.30
N PRO A 313 55.48 22.65 -6.58
CA PRO A 313 55.68 21.30 -7.10
C PRO A 313 57.12 20.79 -6.86
N THR A 314 57.24 19.54 -6.42
CA THR A 314 58.47 18.73 -6.47
C THR A 314 58.61 18.00 -7.81
N PRO A 315 59.83 17.86 -8.38
CA PRO A 315 60.04 17.23 -9.68
C PRO A 315 60.20 15.70 -9.58
N VAL A 316 59.64 14.96 -10.55
CA VAL A 316 59.81 13.52 -10.75
C VAL A 316 60.10 13.25 -12.23
N PRO A 317 60.99 12.29 -12.58
CA PRO A 317 61.72 12.28 -13.84
C PRO A 317 60.98 11.57 -14.99
N THR A 318 61.37 11.95 -16.21
CA THR A 318 60.87 11.45 -17.49
C THR A 318 61.36 10.04 -17.79
N PRO A 319 60.50 9.07 -18.16
CA PRO A 319 60.93 7.85 -18.81
C PRO A 319 60.90 8.01 -20.34
N ASP A 320 61.92 7.42 -20.92
CA ASP A 320 62.28 7.33 -22.32
C ASP A 320 61.21 6.68 -23.19
N GLN A 321 61.11 7.12 -24.44
CA GLN A 321 60.19 6.57 -25.44
C GLN A 321 60.77 5.30 -26.06
N THR A 322 59.95 4.26 -26.19
CA THR A 322 60.19 3.18 -27.18
C THR A 322 58.92 2.96 -27.99
N PRO A 323 58.99 2.92 -29.33
CA PRO A 323 57.81 2.79 -30.16
C PRO A 323 57.51 1.33 -30.51
N GLY A 324 56.23 0.98 -30.49
CA GLY A 324 55.69 -0.12 -31.30
C GLY A 324 54.89 -1.17 -30.55
N ALA A 325 53.57 -1.10 -30.66
CA ALA A 325 52.69 -2.24 -30.94
C ALA A 325 51.26 -1.72 -31.10
N THR A 326 50.65 -1.94 -32.25
CA THR A 326 49.24 -1.68 -32.52
C THR A 326 48.40 -2.77 -31.84
N PRO A 327 47.48 -2.47 -30.91
CA PRO A 327 46.45 -3.41 -30.51
C PRO A 327 45.21 -3.17 -31.38
N THR A 328 44.79 -4.21 -32.08
CA THR A 328 43.48 -4.29 -32.74
C THR A 328 42.41 -4.07 -31.66
N ALA A 329 41.75 -2.91 -31.69
CA ALA A 329 40.68 -2.59 -30.75
C ALA A 329 39.51 -3.55 -30.97
N THR A 330 39.26 -4.41 -29.97
CA THR A 330 37.96 -5.05 -29.82
C THR A 330 36.99 -3.91 -29.40
N PRO A 331 35.81 -3.75 -30.02
CA PRO A 331 34.89 -2.70 -29.63
C PRO A 331 34.59 -2.81 -28.14
N ASP A 332 34.67 -1.68 -27.42
CA ASP A 332 34.31 -1.63 -26.01
C ASP A 332 32.90 -2.20 -25.83
N PRO A 333 32.68 -3.08 -24.85
CA PRO A 333 31.37 -3.65 -24.61
C PRO A 333 30.37 -2.52 -24.34
N PRO A 334 29.12 -2.64 -24.84
CA PRO A 334 28.12 -1.60 -24.67
C PRO A 334 27.95 -1.26 -23.18
N GLU A 335 27.88 0.04 -22.86
CA GLU A 335 27.66 0.50 -21.48
C GLU A 335 26.26 0.16 -20.95
N HIS A 336 25.32 -0.07 -21.85
CA HIS A 336 23.91 -0.32 -21.56
C HIS A 336 23.28 -1.27 -22.59
N ARG A 337 22.37 -2.13 -22.12
CA ARG A 337 21.53 -3.01 -22.95
C ARG A 337 20.13 -3.09 -22.36
N SER A 338 19.12 -2.81 -23.17
CA SER A 338 17.71 -3.03 -22.83
C SER A 338 17.05 -4.00 -23.81
N HIS A 339 16.12 -4.81 -23.32
CA HIS A 339 15.21 -5.59 -24.15
C HIS A 339 13.88 -5.83 -23.43
N ARG A 340 12.80 -5.98 -24.19
CA ARG A 340 11.51 -6.42 -23.65
C ARG A 340 11.51 -7.94 -23.49
N HIS A 341 11.01 -8.42 -22.36
CA HIS A 341 10.87 -9.84 -22.07
C HIS A 341 9.43 -10.15 -21.62
N GLU A 342 8.89 -11.24 -22.16
CA GLU A 342 7.58 -11.77 -21.76
C GLU A 342 7.78 -12.80 -20.65
N PHE A 343 7.31 -12.50 -19.45
CA PHE A 343 7.33 -13.40 -18.30
C PHE A 343 6.02 -14.19 -18.28
N SER A 344 6.08 -15.47 -18.66
CA SER A 344 4.92 -16.36 -18.77
C SER A 344 5.26 -17.77 -18.32
N LEU A 345 4.28 -18.58 -17.94
CA LEU A 345 4.50 -20.02 -17.67
C LEU A 345 5.05 -20.78 -18.87
N ARG A 346 4.85 -20.28 -20.09
CA ARG A 346 5.49 -20.83 -21.30
C ARG A 346 7.01 -20.64 -21.29
N ASN A 347 7.47 -19.45 -20.90
CA ASN A 347 8.91 -19.12 -20.92
C ASN A 347 9.60 -19.51 -19.60
N LEU A 348 8.85 -19.60 -18.51
CA LEU A 348 9.32 -19.93 -17.16
C LEU A 348 8.46 -21.06 -16.54
N PRO A 349 8.46 -22.27 -17.13
CA PRO A 349 7.55 -23.35 -16.75
C PRO A 349 7.72 -23.81 -15.30
N TYR A 350 8.93 -23.71 -14.76
CA TYR A 350 9.22 -24.05 -13.37
C TYR A 350 8.51 -23.14 -12.35
N VAL A 351 8.06 -21.94 -12.74
CA VAL A 351 7.33 -21.02 -11.84
C VAL A 351 5.93 -21.56 -11.48
N ALA A 352 5.43 -22.57 -12.19
CA ALA A 352 4.24 -23.32 -11.79
C ALA A 352 4.38 -23.94 -10.38
N ASP A 353 5.61 -24.25 -9.94
CA ASP A 353 5.92 -24.74 -8.60
C ASP A 353 6.16 -23.61 -7.58
N HIS A 354 5.92 -22.35 -7.93
CA HIS A 354 5.96 -21.20 -7.02
C HIS A 354 4.62 -20.44 -7.06
N CYS A 355 3.56 -21.17 -6.72
CA CYS A 355 2.19 -20.68 -6.63
C CYS A 355 1.78 -20.39 -5.18
N ILE A 356 1.40 -19.14 -4.90
CA ILE A 356 1.07 -18.71 -3.53
C ILE A 356 -0.24 -19.35 -3.03
N TYR A 357 -1.21 -19.56 -3.92
CA TYR A 357 -2.51 -20.12 -3.56
C TYR A 357 -2.68 -21.53 -4.09
N GLU A 358 -3.27 -22.36 -3.24
CA GLU A 358 -3.72 -23.69 -3.61
C GLU A 358 -5.10 -23.60 -4.26
N GLN A 359 -5.27 -24.33 -5.35
CA GLN A 359 -6.55 -24.56 -6.02
C GLN A 359 -6.64 -26.05 -6.34
N HIS A 360 -7.85 -26.53 -6.60
CA HIS A 360 -8.10 -27.89 -7.06
C HIS A 360 -7.15 -28.27 -8.22
N ASP A 361 -6.58 -29.48 -8.25
CA ASP A 361 -5.54 -29.86 -9.23
C ASP A 361 -5.95 -29.65 -10.68
N ARG A 362 -7.24 -29.83 -10.98
CA ARG A 362 -7.84 -29.61 -12.31
C ARG A 362 -8.38 -28.19 -12.55
N TRP A 363 -8.05 -27.22 -11.68
CA TRP A 363 -8.47 -25.84 -11.86
C TRP A 363 -7.86 -25.27 -13.14
N PRO A 364 -8.66 -24.67 -14.04
CA PRO A 364 -8.26 -24.35 -15.42
C PRO A 364 -7.48 -23.03 -15.55
N ASP A 365 -7.62 -22.10 -14.60
CA ASP A 365 -7.00 -20.78 -14.66
C ASP A 365 -5.81 -20.68 -13.70
N ASP A 366 -4.60 -20.79 -14.25
CA ASP A 366 -3.37 -20.72 -13.46
C ASP A 366 -3.20 -19.38 -12.74
N SER A 367 -3.83 -18.28 -13.19
CA SER A 367 -3.72 -16.99 -12.51
C SER A 367 -4.33 -17.02 -11.10
N ASP A 368 -5.26 -17.94 -10.83
CA ASP A 368 -5.89 -18.15 -9.51
C ASP A 368 -4.99 -18.90 -8.52
N ARG A 369 -3.95 -19.58 -9.01
CA ARG A 369 -2.87 -20.12 -8.17
C ARG A 369 -1.82 -19.05 -7.83
N PHE A 370 -1.86 -17.93 -8.55
CA PHE A 370 -0.93 -16.80 -8.47
C PHE A 370 0.54 -17.23 -8.55
N PRO A 371 0.98 -17.74 -9.72
CA PRO A 371 2.38 -18.08 -9.98
C PRO A 371 3.20 -16.80 -10.07
N VAL A 372 4.13 -16.64 -9.14
CA VAL A 372 4.98 -15.44 -9.02
C VAL A 372 6.43 -15.85 -9.19
N VAL A 373 7.22 -15.10 -9.97
CA VAL A 373 8.66 -15.36 -10.07
C VAL A 373 9.31 -15.09 -8.70
N PRO A 374 9.97 -16.08 -8.07
CA PRO A 374 10.63 -15.86 -6.79
C PRO A 374 11.75 -14.83 -6.94
N MET A 375 12.01 -14.05 -5.88
CA MET A 375 13.09 -13.05 -5.86
C MET A 375 14.44 -13.67 -6.24
N THR A 376 14.70 -14.91 -5.84
CA THR A 376 15.94 -15.64 -6.12
C THR A 376 16.05 -16.09 -7.58
N THR A 377 14.94 -16.36 -8.26
CA THR A 377 14.91 -16.51 -9.73
C THR A 377 15.15 -15.17 -10.42
N LEU A 378 14.60 -14.06 -9.91
CA LEU A 378 14.91 -12.73 -10.45
C LEU A 378 16.41 -12.40 -10.32
N LEU A 379 17.08 -12.81 -9.24
CA LEU A 379 18.54 -12.72 -9.12
C LEU A 379 19.26 -13.53 -10.21
N HIS A 380 18.79 -14.73 -10.51
CA HIS A 380 19.35 -15.52 -11.60
C HIS A 380 19.22 -14.79 -12.95
N LEU A 381 18.01 -14.33 -13.28
CA LEU A 381 17.72 -13.64 -14.55
C LEU A 381 18.49 -12.32 -14.69
N THR A 382 18.62 -11.56 -13.61
CA THR A 382 19.46 -10.34 -13.60
C THR A 382 20.94 -10.67 -13.77
N GLY A 383 21.41 -11.78 -13.20
CA GLY A 383 22.74 -12.32 -13.43
C GLY A 383 23.00 -12.67 -14.91
N GLU A 384 22.04 -13.31 -15.58
CA GLU A 384 22.12 -13.61 -17.01
C GLU A 384 22.16 -12.34 -17.86
N ALA A 385 21.30 -11.36 -17.57
CA ALA A 385 21.31 -10.07 -18.24
C ALA A 385 22.64 -9.33 -18.09
N ALA A 386 23.24 -9.35 -16.89
CA ALA A 386 24.55 -8.77 -16.65
C ALA A 386 25.68 -9.47 -17.42
N ARG A 387 25.67 -10.80 -17.51
CA ARG A 387 26.63 -11.57 -18.32
C ARG A 387 26.44 -11.35 -19.82
N ALA A 388 25.21 -11.10 -20.25
CA ALA A 388 24.91 -10.75 -21.63
C ALA A 388 25.42 -9.34 -22.01
N LEU A 389 25.60 -8.44 -21.04
CA LEU A 389 26.24 -7.13 -21.21
C LEU A 389 27.77 -7.22 -21.14
N VAL A 390 28.31 -8.03 -20.23
CA VAL A 390 29.76 -8.22 -20.04
C VAL A 390 30.15 -9.70 -20.18
N PRO A 391 30.27 -10.21 -21.42
CA PRO A 391 30.60 -11.61 -21.68
C PRO A 391 31.94 -12.04 -21.06
N GLY A 392 32.08 -13.34 -20.78
CA GLY A 392 33.33 -13.91 -20.24
C GLY A 392 33.56 -13.70 -18.74
N ARG A 393 32.76 -12.87 -18.07
CA ARG A 393 32.76 -12.75 -16.60
C ARG A 393 31.83 -13.78 -15.94
N VAL A 394 32.09 -14.08 -14.68
CA VAL A 394 31.25 -14.90 -13.80
C VAL A 394 30.54 -14.03 -12.76
N VAL A 395 29.31 -14.40 -12.40
CA VAL A 395 28.55 -13.74 -11.32
C VAL A 395 29.09 -14.23 -9.98
N THR A 396 29.53 -13.31 -9.13
CA THR A 396 30.07 -13.61 -7.79
C THR A 396 29.17 -13.13 -6.66
N GLY A 397 28.06 -12.47 -6.98
CA GLY A 397 27.13 -11.98 -5.98
C GLY A 397 26.21 -10.88 -6.49
N TYR A 398 25.47 -10.32 -5.55
CA TYR A 398 24.47 -9.28 -5.78
C TYR A 398 24.52 -8.27 -4.62
N ASP A 399 24.29 -6.99 -4.90
CA ASP A 399 24.08 -5.93 -3.90
C ASP A 399 22.76 -5.22 -4.16
N ASP A 400 22.22 -4.58 -3.11
CA ASP A 400 21.05 -3.69 -3.19
C ASP A 400 19.87 -4.34 -3.93
N VAL A 401 19.57 -5.59 -3.57
CA VAL A 401 18.47 -6.36 -4.16
C VAL A 401 17.17 -5.82 -3.61
N ARG A 402 16.29 -5.36 -4.51
CA ARG A 402 14.96 -4.84 -4.16
C ARG A 402 13.90 -5.56 -4.97
N ALA A 403 12.96 -6.21 -4.27
CA ALA A 403 11.73 -6.72 -4.86
C ALA A 403 10.63 -5.66 -4.64
N LEU A 404 10.34 -4.88 -5.67
CA LEU A 404 9.43 -3.73 -5.61
C LEU A 404 7.97 -4.19 -5.65
N ARG A 405 7.68 -5.16 -6.51
CA ARG A 405 6.37 -5.77 -6.70
C ARG A 405 6.53 -7.23 -7.08
N TRP A 406 5.53 -8.05 -6.75
CA TRP A 406 5.45 -9.42 -7.27
C TRP A 406 5.32 -9.40 -8.80
N LEU A 407 6.08 -10.27 -9.47
CA LEU A 407 6.02 -10.49 -10.91
C LEU A 407 5.19 -11.74 -11.20
N PRO A 408 3.87 -11.62 -11.46
CA PRO A 408 3.05 -12.75 -11.87
C PRO A 408 3.39 -13.17 -13.30
N VAL A 409 3.25 -14.47 -13.58
CA VAL A 409 3.47 -15.04 -14.93
C VAL A 409 2.21 -15.66 -15.55
N ALA A 410 1.08 -15.56 -14.83
CA ALA A 410 -0.25 -15.88 -15.32
C ALA A 410 -1.23 -14.76 -14.87
N PRO A 411 -1.81 -13.97 -15.79
CA PRO A 411 -1.50 -13.94 -17.23
C PRO A 411 -0.05 -13.52 -17.49
N ALA A 412 0.42 -13.69 -18.73
CA ALA A 412 1.77 -13.28 -19.13
C ALA A 412 2.00 -11.79 -18.85
N THR A 413 3.16 -11.46 -18.29
CA THR A 413 3.56 -10.10 -17.97
C THR A 413 4.72 -9.67 -18.85
N ASP A 414 4.55 -8.59 -19.61
CA ASP A 414 5.65 -7.94 -20.32
C ASP A 414 6.37 -6.96 -19.41
N ALA A 415 7.70 -7.03 -19.36
CA ALA A 415 8.52 -6.01 -18.72
C ALA A 415 9.80 -5.76 -19.50
N GLU A 416 10.29 -4.52 -19.41
CA GLU A 416 11.61 -4.16 -19.92
C GLU A 416 12.70 -4.61 -18.93
N VAL A 417 13.74 -5.26 -19.44
CA VAL A 417 14.93 -5.68 -18.70
C VAL A 417 16.11 -4.84 -19.16
N THR A 418 16.56 -3.97 -18.27
CA THR A 418 17.62 -2.98 -18.53
C THR A 418 18.85 -3.32 -17.71
N ALA A 419 19.98 -3.53 -18.39
CA ALA A 419 21.29 -3.74 -17.77
C ALA A 419 22.21 -2.56 -18.09
N THR A 420 22.76 -1.92 -17.06
CA THR A 420 23.65 -0.75 -17.15
C THR A 420 24.92 -1.03 -16.38
N ARG A 421 26.08 -0.91 -17.04
CA ARG A 421 27.38 -1.06 -16.38
C ARG A 421 27.64 0.16 -15.51
N THR A 422 27.83 -0.05 -14.21
CA THR A 422 28.05 1.05 -13.24
C THR A 422 29.49 1.11 -12.75
N ALA A 423 30.23 0.00 -12.88
CA ALA A 423 31.67 -0.10 -12.61
C ALA A 423 32.25 -1.26 -13.44
N PRO A 424 33.59 -1.42 -13.49
CA PRO A 424 34.21 -2.51 -14.25
C PRO A 424 33.72 -3.93 -13.86
N ASP A 425 33.33 -4.11 -12.61
CA ASP A 425 32.91 -5.36 -11.97
C ASP A 425 31.46 -5.30 -11.42
N ARG A 426 30.67 -4.30 -11.83
CA ARG A 426 29.28 -4.08 -11.38
C ARG A 426 28.35 -3.70 -12.53
N VAL A 427 27.21 -4.36 -12.59
CA VAL A 427 26.12 -4.06 -13.53
C VAL A 427 24.83 -3.89 -12.74
N ARG A 428 24.18 -2.74 -12.85
CA ARG A 428 22.82 -2.57 -12.35
C ARG A 428 21.85 -3.16 -13.37
N VAL A 429 20.96 -4.03 -12.90
CA VAL A 429 19.91 -4.62 -13.72
C VAL A 429 18.55 -4.30 -13.11
N GLU A 430 17.64 -3.82 -13.94
CA GLU A 430 16.28 -3.47 -13.57
C GLU A 430 15.30 -4.25 -14.44
N ILE A 431 14.29 -4.86 -13.80
CA ILE A 431 13.11 -5.38 -14.49
C ILE A 431 11.99 -4.42 -14.13
N SER A 432 11.58 -3.61 -15.11
CA SER A 432 10.80 -2.40 -14.91
C SER A 432 9.56 -2.62 -14.04
N GLY A 433 9.53 -1.95 -12.87
CA GLY A 433 8.43 -2.04 -11.90
C GLY A 433 8.45 -3.23 -10.94
N PHE A 434 9.37 -4.19 -11.11
CA PHE A 434 9.39 -5.45 -10.34
C PHE A 434 10.65 -5.62 -9.48
N THR A 435 11.84 -5.41 -10.06
CA THR A 435 13.09 -5.55 -9.30
C THR A 435 14.18 -4.60 -9.78
N SER A 436 15.06 -4.21 -8.86
CA SER A 436 16.33 -3.54 -9.13
C SER A 436 17.41 -4.25 -8.34
N THR A 437 18.56 -4.51 -8.96
CA THR A 437 19.67 -5.26 -8.35
C THR A 437 21.00 -4.81 -8.95
N VAL A 438 22.07 -4.80 -8.16
CA VAL A 438 23.44 -4.64 -8.66
C VAL A 438 24.12 -6.01 -8.69
N VAL A 439 24.48 -6.49 -9.87
CA VAL A 439 25.18 -7.78 -10.07
C VAL A 439 26.69 -7.56 -9.96
N ARG A 440 27.35 -8.41 -9.17
CA ARG A 440 28.81 -8.46 -9.04
C ARG A 440 29.39 -9.44 -10.05
N LEU A 441 30.40 -9.00 -10.79
CA LEU A 441 31.07 -9.79 -11.80
C LEU A 441 32.57 -9.92 -11.49
N ALA A 442 33.17 -11.06 -11.79
CA ALA A 442 34.62 -11.26 -11.70
C ALA A 442 35.13 -12.15 -12.84
N GLU A 443 36.45 -12.26 -13.00
CA GLU A 443 37.06 -13.21 -13.94
C GLU A 443 36.91 -14.65 -13.47
N THR A 444 37.12 -14.85 -12.18
CA THR A 444 37.04 -16.16 -11.53
C THR A 444 36.24 -16.05 -10.23
N PRO A 445 35.58 -17.14 -9.80
CA PRO A 445 34.88 -17.15 -8.51
C PRO A 445 35.83 -16.96 -7.35
N GLN A 446 35.34 -16.32 -6.28
CA GLN A 446 36.11 -16.21 -5.03
C GLN A 446 36.26 -17.60 -4.37
N PRO A 447 37.42 -17.88 -3.73
CA PRO A 447 37.58 -19.13 -2.99
C PRO A 447 36.61 -19.19 -1.81
N PRO A 448 36.06 -20.37 -1.49
CA PRO A 448 35.10 -20.53 -0.40
C PRO A 448 35.76 -20.35 0.97
N PRO A 449 35.25 -19.46 1.83
CA PRO A 449 35.77 -19.29 3.19
C PRO A 449 35.29 -20.43 4.12
N ALA A 450 35.88 -20.48 5.32
CA ALA A 450 35.38 -21.30 6.41
C ALA A 450 34.00 -20.80 6.91
N PRO A 451 33.13 -21.71 7.40
CA PRO A 451 31.81 -21.36 7.93
C PRO A 451 31.91 -20.57 9.25
N ASP A 452 30.83 -19.84 9.58
CA ASP A 452 30.67 -19.18 10.88
C ASP A 452 30.33 -20.23 11.96
N PRO A 453 31.21 -20.46 12.96
CA PRO A 453 30.99 -21.48 13.97
C PRO A 453 30.02 -21.07 15.08
N ALA A 454 29.50 -19.83 15.09
CA ALA A 454 28.67 -19.34 16.17
C ALA A 454 27.43 -20.25 16.42
N PRO A 455 27.10 -20.61 17.66
CA PRO A 455 25.89 -21.38 17.94
C PRO A 455 24.62 -20.53 17.69
N LEU A 456 23.47 -21.18 17.61
CA LEU A 456 22.17 -20.52 17.78
C LEU A 456 21.82 -20.48 19.27
N THR A 457 21.07 -19.47 19.68
CA THR A 457 20.60 -19.32 21.06
C THR A 457 19.43 -20.27 21.31
N GLY A 458 19.44 -21.02 22.41
CA GLY A 458 18.31 -21.88 22.80
C GLY A 458 17.97 -22.99 21.79
N GLU A 459 18.98 -23.53 21.10
CA GLU A 459 18.80 -24.50 20.02
C GLU A 459 18.10 -25.79 20.49
N GLY A 460 16.99 -26.14 19.84
CA GLY A 460 16.22 -27.35 20.08
C GLY A 460 15.85 -28.08 18.79
N PRO A 461 15.30 -29.31 18.89
CA PRO A 461 14.90 -30.09 17.73
C PRO A 461 13.77 -29.40 16.96
N ALA A 462 13.75 -29.56 15.64
CA ALA A 462 12.67 -29.02 14.82
C ALA A 462 11.32 -29.70 15.12
N PRO A 463 10.22 -28.95 15.20
CA PRO A 463 8.90 -29.49 15.53
C PRO A 463 8.24 -30.27 14.38
N VAL A 464 8.71 -30.06 13.14
CA VAL A 464 8.16 -30.70 11.93
C VAL A 464 9.29 -31.24 11.05
N LYS A 465 9.03 -32.37 10.39
CA LYS A 465 9.93 -32.92 9.37
C LYS A 465 9.80 -32.12 8.07
N ALA A 466 10.86 -32.03 7.28
CA ALA A 466 10.85 -31.26 6.03
C ALA A 466 9.79 -31.73 5.02
N ALA A 467 9.48 -33.03 4.94
CA ALA A 467 8.39 -33.51 4.10
C ALA A 467 7.02 -32.91 4.49
N ALA A 468 6.77 -32.73 5.79
CA ALA A 468 5.56 -32.10 6.31
C ALA A 468 5.52 -30.59 6.01
N LEU A 469 6.67 -29.94 5.82
CA LEU A 469 6.74 -28.52 5.45
C LEU A 469 5.98 -28.23 4.15
N TYR A 470 6.07 -29.14 3.19
CA TYR A 470 5.39 -29.01 1.89
C TYR A 470 4.04 -29.72 1.88
N ALA A 471 3.96 -30.94 2.42
CA ALA A 471 2.71 -31.71 2.45
C ALA A 471 1.60 -31.01 3.23
N ASP A 472 1.94 -30.41 4.38
CA ASP A 472 0.98 -29.66 5.19
C ASP A 472 0.93 -28.18 4.79
N ARG A 473 1.57 -27.76 3.69
CA ARG A 473 1.59 -26.38 3.17
C ARG A 473 2.09 -25.31 4.15
N TRP A 474 3.04 -25.64 5.02
CA TRP A 474 3.84 -24.60 5.70
C TRP A 474 4.55 -23.72 4.68
N MET A 475 5.00 -24.32 3.58
CA MET A 475 5.49 -23.66 2.38
C MET A 475 4.54 -23.92 1.21
N PHE A 476 4.36 -22.91 0.34
CA PHE A 476 3.46 -23.01 -0.82
C PHE A 476 4.13 -23.64 -2.06
N HIS A 477 5.43 -23.89 -1.98
CA HIS A 477 6.28 -24.36 -3.06
C HIS A 477 5.94 -25.80 -3.49
N GLY A 478 5.86 -26.00 -4.80
CA GLY A 478 5.78 -27.31 -5.45
C GLY A 478 7.16 -27.96 -5.65
N PRO A 479 7.23 -29.15 -6.27
CA PRO A 479 8.43 -29.97 -6.35
C PRO A 479 9.68 -29.26 -6.90
N GLY A 480 9.56 -28.35 -7.86
CA GLY A 480 10.67 -27.58 -8.43
C GLY A 480 11.33 -26.60 -7.46
N PHE A 481 10.64 -26.18 -6.40
CA PHE A 481 11.12 -25.26 -5.36
C PHE A 481 11.11 -25.87 -3.94
N ALA A 482 10.71 -27.14 -3.79
CA ALA A 482 10.66 -27.85 -2.51
C ALA A 482 12.06 -28.34 -2.06
N GLY A 483 13.00 -27.40 -1.88
CA GLY A 483 14.42 -27.69 -1.68
C GLY A 483 14.86 -27.94 -0.24
N VAL A 484 14.01 -27.77 0.77
CA VAL A 484 14.34 -28.09 2.17
C VAL A 484 14.21 -29.60 2.37
N ASP A 485 15.35 -30.28 2.58
CA ASP A 485 15.45 -31.74 2.74
C ASP A 485 15.29 -32.15 4.22
N GLU A 486 15.75 -31.30 5.15
CA GLU A 486 15.65 -31.50 6.59
C GLU A 486 15.66 -30.15 7.33
N VAL A 487 14.92 -30.05 8.45
CA VAL A 487 15.09 -28.97 9.43
C VAL A 487 15.72 -29.59 10.66
N THR A 488 16.99 -29.28 10.91
CA THR A 488 17.79 -29.97 11.92
C THR A 488 17.62 -29.36 13.31
N ALA A 489 17.47 -28.03 13.37
CA ALA A 489 17.34 -27.33 14.64
C ALA A 489 16.64 -25.97 14.50
N VAL A 490 15.98 -25.55 15.58
CA VAL A 490 15.34 -24.23 15.71
C VAL A 490 15.81 -23.61 17.02
N GLY A 491 16.36 -22.40 16.95
CA GLY A 491 16.74 -21.58 18.11
C GLY A 491 15.87 -20.33 18.23
N ASP A 492 16.16 -19.55 19.27
CA ASP A 492 15.51 -18.27 19.56
C ASP A 492 15.89 -17.18 18.56
N ASP A 493 17.02 -17.34 17.87
CA ASP A 493 17.61 -16.38 16.94
C ASP A 493 17.95 -17.00 15.58
N GLY A 494 17.42 -18.19 15.25
CA GLY A 494 17.66 -18.79 13.94
C GLY A 494 17.18 -20.22 13.79
N ILE A 495 17.48 -20.79 12.62
CA ILE A 495 17.06 -22.12 12.18
C ILE A 495 18.14 -22.75 11.32
N ARG A 496 18.31 -24.07 11.43
CA ARG A 496 19.23 -24.85 10.62
C ARG A 496 18.49 -25.92 9.83
N GLY A 497 19.03 -26.22 8.66
CA GLY A 497 18.48 -27.27 7.82
C GLY A 497 19.47 -27.78 6.79
N VAL A 498 19.07 -28.86 6.13
CA VAL A 498 19.72 -29.40 4.96
C VAL A 498 18.89 -29.03 3.75
N LEU A 499 19.52 -28.45 2.74
CA LEU A 499 18.91 -28.09 1.47
C LEU A 499 19.38 -29.06 0.39
N ARG A 500 18.51 -29.31 -0.59
CA ARG A 500 18.82 -30.02 -1.82
C ARG A 500 18.82 -29.04 -2.98
N THR A 501 19.89 -29.07 -3.78
CA THR A 501 19.97 -28.22 -4.97
C THR A 501 19.02 -28.75 -6.06
N LEU A 502 17.99 -27.98 -6.39
CA LEU A 502 16.99 -28.31 -7.41
C LEU A 502 17.34 -27.65 -8.77
N PRO A 503 16.82 -28.16 -9.90
CA PRO A 503 17.17 -27.63 -11.23
C PRO A 503 16.57 -26.26 -11.55
N ALA A 504 15.50 -25.85 -10.86
CA ALA A 504 14.87 -24.56 -11.12
C ALA A 504 15.82 -23.39 -10.76
N PRO A 505 15.96 -22.38 -11.63
CA PRO A 505 16.85 -21.24 -11.38
C PRO A 505 16.51 -20.51 -10.09
N GLY A 506 17.49 -20.34 -9.20
CA GLY A 506 17.32 -19.68 -7.90
C GLY A 506 16.74 -20.56 -6.78
N ALA A 507 16.33 -21.80 -7.06
CA ALA A 507 15.65 -22.66 -6.09
C ALA A 507 16.49 -22.99 -4.84
N LEU A 508 17.81 -23.11 -4.95
CA LEU A 508 18.68 -23.30 -3.78
C LEU A 508 18.61 -22.11 -2.82
N LEU A 509 18.72 -20.89 -3.34
CA LEU A 509 18.63 -19.68 -2.52
C LEU A 509 17.19 -19.51 -1.99
N ASP A 510 16.19 -19.87 -2.79
CA ASP A 510 14.79 -19.85 -2.36
C ASP A 510 14.56 -20.77 -1.14
N ALA A 511 15.02 -22.01 -1.22
CA ALA A 511 14.96 -22.97 -0.12
C ALA A 511 15.70 -22.46 1.14
N ALA A 512 16.79 -21.72 0.96
CA ALA A 512 17.49 -21.07 2.06
C ALA A 512 16.61 -19.99 2.73
N GLY A 513 15.86 -19.20 1.95
CA GLY A 513 14.87 -18.24 2.43
C GLY A 513 13.62 -18.90 3.04
N GLN A 514 13.24 -20.09 2.61
CA GLN A 514 12.14 -20.85 3.20
C GLN A 514 12.42 -21.22 4.66
N LEU A 515 13.68 -21.45 5.05
CA LEU A 515 14.05 -21.64 6.45
C LEU A 515 13.74 -20.38 7.29
N LEU A 516 14.16 -19.19 6.84
CA LEU A 516 13.81 -17.91 7.50
C LEU A 516 12.29 -17.78 7.65
N GLY A 517 11.55 -18.00 6.57
CA GLY A 517 10.09 -17.97 6.58
C GLY A 517 9.50 -18.96 7.58
N HIS A 518 10.02 -20.19 7.64
CA HIS A 518 9.53 -21.22 8.57
C HIS A 518 9.80 -20.87 10.03
N TRP A 519 10.99 -20.35 10.35
CA TRP A 519 11.31 -19.88 11.70
C TRP A 519 10.29 -18.85 12.18
N MET A 520 9.91 -17.90 11.31
CA MET A 520 8.90 -16.87 11.64
C MET A 520 7.53 -17.49 11.95
N GLN A 521 7.14 -18.54 11.21
CA GLN A 521 5.88 -19.25 11.43
C GLN A 521 5.85 -20.02 12.77
N LEU A 522 7.01 -20.47 13.26
CA LEU A 522 7.15 -21.19 14.52
C LEU A 522 7.29 -20.26 15.74
N ARG A 523 7.99 -19.14 15.59
CA ARG A 523 8.41 -18.31 16.73
C ARG A 523 7.61 -17.03 16.94
N LEU A 524 6.94 -16.51 15.90
CA LEU A 524 6.18 -15.26 16.04
C LEU A 524 4.73 -15.54 16.47
N PRO A 525 4.16 -14.76 17.40
CA PRO A 525 2.81 -14.99 17.90
C PRO A 525 1.72 -14.65 16.88
N THR A 526 1.93 -13.61 16.05
CA THR A 526 0.95 -13.09 15.07
C THR A 526 1.65 -12.67 13.77
N ASP A 527 0.88 -12.43 12.70
CA ASP A 527 1.37 -11.88 11.42
C ASP A 527 2.57 -12.65 10.87
N ARG A 528 2.37 -13.97 10.86
CA ARG A 528 3.35 -15.00 10.49
C ARG A 528 3.46 -15.20 8.97
N LEU A 529 2.58 -14.56 8.21
CA LEU A 529 2.63 -14.55 6.75
C LEU A 529 3.65 -13.50 6.30
N VAL A 530 4.69 -13.95 5.60
CA VAL A 530 5.86 -13.13 5.27
C VAL A 530 6.30 -13.36 3.84
N PHE A 531 6.79 -12.30 3.18
CA PHE A 531 7.37 -12.39 1.84
C PHE A 531 8.64 -11.53 1.75
N PRO A 532 9.66 -11.97 0.99
CA PRO A 532 10.91 -11.23 0.87
C PRO A 532 10.71 -9.92 0.10
N VAL A 533 11.37 -8.85 0.55
CA VAL A 533 11.30 -7.50 -0.07
C VAL A 533 12.67 -6.95 -0.46
N SER A 534 13.74 -7.34 0.23
CA SER A 534 15.09 -6.93 -0.12
C SER A 534 16.16 -7.87 0.43
N VAL A 535 17.34 -7.82 -0.17
CA VAL A 535 18.59 -8.41 0.35
C VAL A 535 19.69 -7.38 0.18
N GLU A 536 20.41 -7.06 1.26
CA GLU A 536 21.50 -6.08 1.17
C GLU A 536 22.63 -6.62 0.28
N ARG A 537 22.99 -7.89 0.48
CA ARG A 537 24.08 -8.53 -0.25
C ARG A 537 23.93 -10.04 -0.35
N VAL A 538 24.28 -10.58 -1.50
CA VAL A 538 24.49 -12.01 -1.73
C VAL A 538 25.92 -12.21 -2.21
N LEU A 539 26.65 -13.13 -1.59
CA LEU A 539 28.01 -13.52 -1.97
C LEU A 539 28.01 -14.98 -2.39
N LEU A 540 28.61 -15.28 -3.54
CA LEU A 540 28.72 -16.63 -4.10
C LEU A 540 30.19 -17.03 -4.19
N TYR A 541 30.50 -18.24 -3.75
CA TYR A 541 31.87 -18.75 -3.65
C TYR A 541 32.05 -20.07 -4.39
N GLY A 542 33.18 -20.20 -5.06
CA GLY A 542 33.52 -21.37 -5.84
C GLY A 542 32.57 -21.59 -7.04
N PRO A 543 32.62 -22.79 -7.65
CA PRO A 543 31.68 -23.16 -8.70
C PRO A 543 30.26 -23.34 -8.14
N PRO A 544 29.20 -23.05 -8.94
CA PRO A 544 27.83 -23.33 -8.55
C PRO A 544 27.62 -24.82 -8.19
N PRO A 545 26.85 -25.12 -7.11
CA PRO A 545 26.46 -26.49 -6.79
C PRO A 545 25.73 -27.20 -7.93
N ARG A 546 25.88 -28.52 -8.00
CA ARG A 546 25.19 -29.36 -9.00
C ARG A 546 23.80 -29.75 -8.48
N THR A 547 22.86 -29.96 -9.39
CA THR A 547 21.55 -30.53 -9.05
C THR A 547 21.71 -31.83 -8.27
N GLY A 548 20.99 -31.97 -7.17
CA GLY A 548 21.09 -33.09 -6.23
C GLY A 548 22.13 -32.92 -5.12
N ASP A 549 23.06 -31.96 -5.21
CA ASP A 549 24.01 -31.70 -4.13
C ASP A 549 23.26 -31.27 -2.85
N ARG A 550 23.71 -31.78 -1.70
CA ARG A 550 23.20 -31.42 -0.37
C ARG A 550 24.01 -30.26 0.20
N MET A 551 23.31 -29.28 0.78
CA MET A 551 23.89 -28.09 1.37
C MET A 551 23.43 -27.93 2.81
N LEU A 552 24.32 -27.58 3.72
CA LEU A 552 23.99 -27.21 5.10
C LEU A 552 23.65 -25.72 5.12
N ALA A 553 22.50 -25.34 5.66
CA ALA A 553 22.09 -23.95 5.77
C ALA A 553 21.85 -23.54 7.22
N THR A 554 22.40 -22.39 7.60
CA THR A 554 22.10 -21.72 8.87
C THR A 554 21.51 -20.35 8.57
N ALA A 555 20.26 -20.14 8.96
CA ALA A 555 19.60 -18.84 8.89
C ALA A 555 19.55 -18.21 10.29
N ARG A 556 20.04 -16.98 10.42
CA ARG A 556 20.09 -16.22 11.67
C ARG A 556 19.21 -14.99 11.57
N ILE A 557 18.35 -14.80 12.56
CA ILE A 557 17.48 -13.64 12.68
C ILE A 557 18.25 -12.52 13.36
N ARG A 558 18.28 -11.34 12.72
CA ARG A 558 18.96 -10.15 13.24
C ARG A 558 18.01 -9.18 13.89
N GLN A 559 16.82 -9.02 13.32
CA GLN A 559 15.85 -8.05 13.80
C GLN A 559 14.43 -8.49 13.47
N VAL A 560 13.51 -8.30 14.42
CA VAL A 560 12.06 -8.45 14.23
C VAL A 560 11.42 -7.13 14.61
N THR A 561 10.60 -6.58 13.73
CA THR A 561 9.74 -5.41 14.00
C THR A 561 8.28 -5.78 13.75
N ALA A 562 7.34 -4.89 14.04
CA ALA A 562 5.93 -5.09 13.71
C ALA A 562 5.71 -5.31 12.19
N ALA A 563 6.51 -4.67 11.33
CA ALA A 563 6.32 -4.69 9.88
C ALA A 563 7.28 -5.62 9.13
N THR A 564 8.44 -5.96 9.69
CA THR A 564 9.50 -6.66 8.98
C THR A 564 10.27 -7.64 9.86
N VAL A 565 10.91 -8.61 9.22
CA VAL A 565 11.94 -9.47 9.82
C VAL A 565 13.17 -9.44 8.93
N CYS A 566 14.35 -9.25 9.53
CA CYS A 566 15.62 -9.24 8.81
C CYS A 566 16.54 -10.34 9.37
N GLY A 567 17.22 -11.06 8.48
CA GLY A 567 18.15 -12.12 8.84
C GLY A 567 19.24 -12.35 7.81
N ASP A 568 20.23 -13.16 8.19
CA ASP A 568 21.31 -13.63 7.32
C ASP A 568 21.18 -15.13 7.09
N VAL A 569 21.66 -15.63 5.95
CA VAL A 569 21.71 -17.06 5.67
C VAL A 569 23.09 -17.43 5.14
N GLU A 570 23.72 -18.43 5.76
CA GLU A 570 24.95 -19.05 5.28
C GLU A 570 24.65 -20.45 4.77
N VAL A 571 25.15 -20.77 3.56
CA VAL A 571 24.96 -22.06 2.89
C VAL A 571 26.33 -22.68 2.62
N CYS A 572 26.56 -23.88 3.14
CA CYS A 572 27.80 -24.64 3.04
C CYS A 572 27.59 -25.95 2.27
N ASP A 573 28.60 -26.42 1.56
CA ASP A 573 28.57 -27.72 0.89
C ASP A 573 28.70 -28.84 1.92
N ALA A 574 27.77 -29.80 1.92
CA ALA A 574 27.75 -30.86 2.94
C ALA A 574 28.94 -31.84 2.83
N ARG A 575 29.69 -31.84 1.72
CA ARG A 575 30.83 -32.74 1.50
C ARG A 575 32.12 -32.22 2.14
N ASP A 576 32.38 -30.93 2.00
CA ASP A 576 33.63 -30.29 2.45
C ASP A 576 33.43 -29.29 3.60
N GLY A 577 32.19 -28.91 3.91
CA GLY A 577 31.85 -27.97 4.98
C GLY A 577 32.16 -26.51 4.65
N LEU A 578 32.59 -26.19 3.43
CA LEU A 578 32.98 -24.83 3.04
C LEU A 578 31.79 -24.04 2.52
N VAL A 579 31.84 -22.73 2.75
CA VAL A 579 30.75 -21.81 2.38
C VAL A 579 30.62 -21.70 0.86
N ARG A 580 29.41 -21.85 0.34
CA ARG A 580 29.06 -21.63 -1.09
C ARG A 580 28.27 -20.35 -1.30
N ALA A 581 27.47 -19.93 -0.34
CA ALA A 581 26.76 -18.67 -0.41
C ALA A 581 26.57 -18.02 0.97
N ARG A 582 26.55 -16.68 0.99
CA ARG A 582 26.09 -15.86 2.12
C ARG A 582 25.06 -14.85 1.62
N LEU A 583 23.90 -14.83 2.25
CA LEU A 583 22.85 -13.83 2.03
C LEU A 583 22.77 -12.98 3.29
N LEU A 584 23.04 -11.69 3.17
CA LEU A 584 23.17 -10.75 4.27
C LEU A 584 22.05 -9.71 4.20
N GLY A 585 21.46 -9.39 5.35
CA GLY A 585 20.40 -8.38 5.44
C GLY A 585 19.15 -8.75 4.64
N TRP A 586 18.78 -10.04 4.61
CA TRP A 586 17.59 -10.52 3.93
C TRP A 586 16.33 -10.11 4.70
N THR A 587 15.60 -9.14 4.16
CA THR A 587 14.41 -8.55 4.78
C THR A 587 13.12 -9.11 4.18
N TYR A 588 12.22 -9.51 5.08
CA TYR A 588 10.86 -9.93 4.80
C TYR A 588 9.87 -8.90 5.33
N ARG A 589 8.81 -8.64 4.58
CA ARG A 589 7.63 -7.89 5.06
C ARG A 589 6.65 -8.86 5.71
N ARG A 590 6.06 -8.43 6.83
CA ARG A 590 4.98 -9.13 7.56
C ARG A 590 3.62 -8.66 7.07
N PHE A 591 2.68 -9.59 6.93
CA PHE A 591 1.32 -9.35 6.48
C PHE A 591 0.33 -9.75 7.57
N ALA A 592 -0.74 -8.96 7.70
CA ALA A 592 -1.75 -9.19 8.71
C ALA A 592 -2.45 -10.54 8.46
N ALA A 593 -2.33 -11.45 9.42
CA ALA A 593 -2.94 -12.77 9.34
C ALA A 593 -3.31 -13.22 10.75
N ASP A 594 -4.53 -12.89 11.16
CA ASP A 594 -5.08 -13.30 12.44
C ASP A 594 -5.48 -14.78 12.45
N GLU A 595 -6.01 -15.25 13.58
CA GLU A 595 -6.41 -16.66 13.77
C GLU A 595 -7.52 -17.15 12.83
N ARG A 596 -8.24 -16.26 12.13
CA ARG A 596 -9.23 -16.62 11.12
C ARG A 596 -8.64 -16.68 9.73
N VAL A 597 -7.70 -15.78 9.40
CA VAL A 597 -7.01 -15.76 8.11
C VAL A 597 -5.91 -16.84 8.04
N TRP A 598 -5.26 -17.15 9.17
CA TRP A 598 -4.13 -18.07 9.22
C TRP A 598 -4.44 -19.51 8.76
N PRO A 599 -5.53 -20.17 9.20
CA PRO A 599 -5.86 -21.53 8.77
C PRO A 599 -6.09 -21.67 7.26
N MET A 600 -6.61 -20.62 6.63
CA MET A 600 -6.86 -20.56 5.18
C MET A 600 -5.59 -20.73 4.34
N LYS A 601 -4.41 -20.49 4.92
CA LYS A 601 -3.11 -20.78 4.27
C LYS A 601 -2.92 -22.26 4.00
N PHE A 602 -3.37 -23.10 4.93
CA PHE A 602 -3.10 -24.54 4.95
C PHE A 602 -4.24 -25.35 4.34
N THR A 603 -5.48 -24.96 4.61
CA THR A 603 -6.66 -25.73 4.25
C THR A 603 -7.77 -24.85 3.64
N PRO A 604 -7.50 -24.09 2.57
CA PRO A 604 -8.47 -23.15 2.00
C PRO A 604 -9.76 -23.82 1.51
N HIS A 605 -9.70 -25.12 1.17
CA HIS A 605 -10.81 -25.92 0.68
C HIS A 605 -11.79 -26.40 1.76
N THR A 606 -11.44 -26.27 3.05
CA THR A 606 -12.28 -26.67 4.21
C THR A 606 -12.39 -25.59 5.28
N THR A 607 -11.70 -24.47 5.11
CA THR A 607 -11.75 -23.33 6.03
C THR A 607 -12.22 -22.05 5.33
N GLY A 608 -12.67 -21.09 6.13
CA GLY A 608 -13.14 -19.77 5.70
C GLY A 608 -12.80 -18.72 6.75
N VAL A 609 -12.69 -17.46 6.35
CA VAL A 609 -12.45 -16.33 7.26
C VAL A 609 -13.75 -15.85 7.94
N GLY A 610 -14.89 -16.23 7.39
CA GLY A 610 -16.21 -15.97 7.94
C GLY A 610 -16.45 -16.66 9.28
N GLU A 611 -17.16 -15.94 10.16
CA GLU A 611 -17.59 -16.36 11.48
C GLU A 611 -18.97 -17.01 11.37
N PRO A 612 -19.05 -18.35 11.41
CA PRO A 612 -20.34 -19.04 11.34
C PRO A 612 -21.15 -18.75 12.59
N GLN A 613 -22.45 -18.52 12.40
CA GLN A 613 -23.40 -18.29 13.47
C GLN A 613 -24.23 -19.56 13.72
N PRO A 614 -24.66 -19.81 14.97
CA PRO A 614 -25.49 -20.97 15.30
C PRO A 614 -26.76 -21.08 14.45
N GLU A 615 -27.30 -19.95 13.99
CA GLU A 615 -28.52 -19.88 13.18
C GLU A 615 -28.31 -20.10 11.68
N GLY A 616 -27.10 -20.46 11.25
CA GLY A 616 -26.81 -20.89 9.87
C GLY A 616 -26.37 -19.78 8.91
N TRP A 617 -26.27 -18.54 9.37
CA TRP A 617 -25.69 -17.43 8.61
C TRP A 617 -24.20 -17.22 8.97
N CYS A 618 -23.50 -16.42 8.16
CA CYS A 618 -22.08 -16.15 8.26
C CYS A 618 -21.84 -14.65 8.43
N LEU A 619 -20.93 -14.26 9.33
CA LEU A 619 -20.46 -12.89 9.54
C LEU A 619 -19.02 -12.74 9.06
N VAL A 620 -18.71 -11.73 8.28
CA VAL A 620 -17.35 -11.39 7.87
C VAL A 620 -17.00 -10.01 8.36
N ARG A 621 -15.80 -9.85 8.90
CA ARG A 621 -15.22 -8.58 9.37
C ARG A 621 -13.99 -8.23 8.53
N THR A 622 -13.76 -6.95 8.30
CA THR A 622 -12.49 -6.49 7.72
C THR A 622 -11.34 -6.75 8.70
N ARG A 623 -10.51 -7.75 8.38
CA ARG A 623 -9.38 -8.23 9.22
C ARG A 623 -8.01 -7.77 8.72
N TRP A 624 -7.96 -7.03 7.62
CA TRP A 624 -6.72 -6.53 7.02
C TRP A 624 -6.60 -5.01 7.25
N PRO A 625 -5.44 -4.51 7.70
CA PRO A 625 -5.23 -3.09 7.98
C PRO A 625 -4.78 -2.30 6.75
N ASP A 626 -4.25 -2.98 5.72
CA ASP A 626 -3.65 -2.36 4.55
C ASP A 626 -4.01 -3.09 3.24
N ALA A 627 -3.81 -2.41 2.11
CA ALA A 627 -4.17 -2.91 0.79
C ALA A 627 -3.39 -4.16 0.36
N ALA A 628 -2.15 -4.35 0.82
CA ALA A 628 -1.36 -5.52 0.45
C ALA A 628 -1.86 -6.76 1.21
N SER A 629 -2.21 -6.61 2.48
CA SER A 629 -2.91 -7.67 3.24
C SER A 629 -4.30 -7.98 2.65
N GLN A 630 -5.03 -6.96 2.18
CA GLN A 630 -6.30 -7.15 1.46
C GLN A 630 -6.13 -7.97 0.17
N GLU A 631 -5.14 -7.64 -0.65
CA GLU A 631 -4.84 -8.34 -1.91
C GLU A 631 -4.64 -9.84 -1.67
N LEU A 632 -3.96 -10.20 -0.57
CA LEU A 632 -3.73 -11.60 -0.22
C LEU A 632 -5.01 -12.36 0.14
N VAL A 633 -5.92 -11.72 0.87
CA VAL A 633 -7.23 -12.32 1.20
C VAL A 633 -8.12 -12.37 -0.04
N MET A 634 -8.13 -11.29 -0.84
CA MET A 634 -8.92 -11.18 -2.06
C MET A 634 -8.58 -12.29 -3.05
N ARG A 635 -7.30 -12.51 -3.36
CA ARG A 635 -6.88 -13.57 -4.30
C ARG A 635 -7.19 -14.97 -3.82
N ARG A 636 -7.27 -15.18 -2.51
CA ARG A 636 -7.66 -16.47 -1.94
C ARG A 636 -9.14 -16.77 -2.16
N TYR A 637 -9.97 -15.73 -2.29
CA TYR A 637 -11.42 -15.86 -2.43
C TYR A 637 -11.94 -15.72 -3.86
N LEU A 638 -11.39 -14.78 -4.61
CA LEU A 638 -11.91 -14.39 -5.92
C LEU A 638 -11.18 -15.12 -7.03
N ASP A 639 -11.93 -15.69 -7.97
CA ASP A 639 -11.38 -16.18 -9.25
C ASP A 639 -10.95 -15.01 -10.16
N ALA A 640 -10.32 -15.31 -11.30
CA ALA A 640 -9.81 -14.28 -12.21
C ALA A 640 -10.90 -13.31 -12.70
N ARG A 641 -12.10 -13.84 -12.97
CA ARG A 641 -13.26 -13.05 -13.40
C ARG A 641 -13.73 -12.09 -12.30
N GLU A 642 -13.89 -12.59 -11.08
CA GLU A 642 -14.29 -11.78 -9.94
C GLU A 642 -13.22 -10.75 -9.56
N ARG A 643 -11.93 -11.04 -9.75
CA ARG A 643 -10.87 -10.03 -9.59
C ARG A 643 -10.96 -8.92 -10.64
N ALA A 644 -11.32 -9.24 -11.87
CA ALA A 644 -11.57 -8.22 -12.90
C ALA A 644 -12.80 -7.35 -12.55
N GLU A 645 -13.89 -7.96 -12.07
CA GLU A 645 -15.06 -7.24 -11.55
C GLU A 645 -14.68 -6.32 -10.37
N PHE A 646 -13.88 -6.82 -9.44
CA PHE A 646 -13.38 -6.04 -8.30
C PHE A 646 -12.58 -4.81 -8.75
N ALA A 647 -11.65 -5.00 -9.69
CA ALA A 647 -10.81 -3.93 -10.22
C ALA A 647 -11.65 -2.85 -10.94
N ALA A 648 -12.70 -3.24 -11.66
CA ALA A 648 -13.60 -2.32 -12.36
C ALA A 648 -14.51 -1.49 -11.44
N ARG A 649 -14.68 -1.89 -10.16
CA ARG A 649 -15.56 -1.18 -9.23
C ARG A 649 -14.99 0.17 -8.77
N PRO A 650 -15.84 1.18 -8.52
CA PRO A 650 -15.44 2.42 -7.86
C PRO A 650 -14.82 2.15 -6.47
N PRO A 651 -13.76 2.88 -6.07
CA PRO A 651 -13.08 2.65 -4.78
C PRO A 651 -14.02 2.61 -3.57
N ARG A 652 -15.05 3.48 -3.53
CA ARG A 652 -16.04 3.56 -2.44
C ARG A 652 -16.87 2.28 -2.26
N THR A 653 -17.05 1.46 -3.30
CA THR A 653 -17.90 0.25 -3.25
C THR A 653 -17.11 -1.05 -3.20
N ARG A 654 -15.79 -1.01 -3.43
CA ARG A 654 -14.90 -2.19 -3.47
C ARG A 654 -14.93 -2.98 -2.17
N SER A 655 -14.79 -2.31 -1.02
CA SER A 655 -14.69 -2.99 0.29
C SER A 655 -15.95 -3.76 0.65
N GLY A 656 -17.13 -3.13 0.55
CA GLY A 656 -18.41 -3.79 0.82
C GLY A 656 -18.66 -4.97 -0.13
N TRP A 657 -18.36 -4.79 -1.42
CA TRP A 657 -18.51 -5.86 -2.41
C TRP A 657 -17.62 -7.06 -2.11
N LEU A 658 -16.33 -6.83 -1.80
CA LEU A 658 -15.39 -7.90 -1.45
C LEU A 658 -15.87 -8.67 -0.21
N LEU A 659 -16.24 -7.96 0.85
CA LEU A 659 -16.77 -8.58 2.07
C LEU A 659 -18.04 -9.40 1.78
N GLY A 660 -18.94 -8.89 0.93
CA GLY A 660 -20.14 -9.61 0.50
C GLY A 660 -19.83 -10.91 -0.25
N ARG A 661 -18.84 -10.89 -1.16
CA ARG A 661 -18.37 -12.10 -1.87
C ARG A 661 -17.78 -13.13 -0.91
N ILE A 662 -16.93 -12.70 0.02
CA ILE A 662 -16.36 -13.57 1.06
C ILE A 662 -17.48 -14.19 1.90
N ALA A 663 -18.44 -13.38 2.37
CA ALA A 663 -19.54 -13.84 3.22
C ALA A 663 -20.41 -14.90 2.52
N VAL A 664 -20.81 -14.64 1.27
CA VAL A 664 -21.61 -15.61 0.49
C VAL A 664 -20.83 -16.89 0.24
N LYS A 665 -19.58 -16.80 -0.22
CA LYS A 665 -18.76 -17.99 -0.49
C LYS A 665 -18.61 -18.85 0.76
N ASP A 666 -18.37 -18.26 1.93
CA ASP A 666 -18.28 -19.03 3.18
C ASP A 666 -19.62 -19.60 3.64
N ALA A 667 -20.72 -18.85 3.49
CA ALA A 667 -22.06 -19.35 3.83
C ALA A 667 -22.45 -20.55 2.95
N VAL A 668 -22.20 -20.47 1.63
CA VAL A 668 -22.49 -21.56 0.69
C VAL A 668 -21.60 -22.76 0.95
N ARG A 669 -20.28 -22.57 1.08
CA ARG A 669 -19.36 -23.69 1.34
C ARG A 669 -19.72 -24.41 2.63
N ARG A 670 -20.04 -23.68 3.70
CA ARG A 670 -20.53 -24.28 4.96
C ARG A 670 -21.84 -25.04 4.77
N TYR A 671 -22.79 -24.48 4.01
CA TYR A 671 -24.05 -25.15 3.71
C TYR A 671 -23.83 -26.50 3.00
N LEU A 672 -22.88 -26.54 2.07
CA LEU A 672 -22.50 -27.74 1.31
C LEU A 672 -21.74 -28.75 2.20
N TRP A 673 -20.73 -28.32 2.96
CA TRP A 673 -19.98 -29.18 3.89
C TRP A 673 -20.90 -29.84 4.92
N ALA A 674 -21.88 -29.11 5.46
CA ALA A 674 -22.87 -29.66 6.39
C ALA A 674 -23.73 -30.78 5.79
N ARG A 675 -23.71 -30.96 4.47
CA ARG A 675 -24.44 -32.00 3.71
C ARG A 675 -23.51 -33.06 3.13
N GLY A 676 -22.25 -33.10 3.58
CA GLY A 676 -21.28 -34.12 3.16
C GLY A 676 -20.63 -33.85 1.80
N GLU A 677 -20.81 -32.66 1.23
CA GLU A 677 -20.02 -32.26 0.05
C GLU A 677 -18.55 -32.12 0.44
N GLY A 678 -17.67 -32.55 -0.46
CA GLY A 678 -16.22 -32.64 -0.25
C GLY A 678 -15.49 -31.29 -0.09
N PRO A 679 -14.14 -31.27 -0.17
CA PRO A 679 -13.38 -30.03 -0.15
C PRO A 679 -13.83 -29.10 -1.29
N ILE A 680 -14.02 -27.80 -0.99
CA ILE A 680 -14.46 -26.78 -1.96
C ILE A 680 -13.59 -25.54 -1.82
N TYR A 681 -12.82 -25.24 -2.86
CA TYR A 681 -12.03 -24.01 -2.91
C TYR A 681 -12.95 -22.79 -3.10
N PRO A 682 -12.62 -21.61 -2.54
CA PRO A 682 -13.42 -20.40 -2.73
C PRO A 682 -13.69 -20.05 -4.20
N ALA A 683 -12.69 -20.28 -5.09
CA ALA A 683 -12.78 -19.99 -6.50
C ALA A 683 -13.85 -20.83 -7.23
N GLU A 684 -14.16 -22.04 -6.76
CA GLU A 684 -15.21 -22.89 -7.34
C GLU A 684 -16.61 -22.30 -7.17
N ILE A 685 -16.81 -21.42 -6.19
CA ILE A 685 -18.09 -20.78 -5.90
C ILE A 685 -18.14 -19.43 -6.61
N GLN A 686 -18.89 -19.35 -7.70
CA GLN A 686 -19.06 -18.12 -8.47
C GLN A 686 -20.34 -17.41 -8.04
N VAL A 687 -20.20 -16.17 -7.58
CA VAL A 687 -21.37 -15.36 -7.18
C VAL A 687 -21.74 -14.40 -8.30
N ARG A 688 -22.99 -14.47 -8.75
CA ARG A 688 -23.56 -13.63 -9.80
C ARG A 688 -24.81 -12.95 -9.29
N ASN A 689 -25.26 -11.93 -10.01
CA ASN A 689 -26.50 -11.25 -9.72
C ASN A 689 -27.41 -11.35 -10.94
N ASP A 690 -28.71 -11.54 -10.74
CA ASP A 690 -29.69 -11.44 -11.83
C ASP A 690 -29.99 -9.96 -12.18
N ASP A 691 -30.87 -9.73 -13.16
CA ASP A 691 -31.26 -8.39 -13.62
C ASP A 691 -31.94 -7.54 -12.52
N HIS A 692 -32.42 -8.18 -11.45
CA HIS A 692 -32.99 -7.53 -10.28
C HIS A 692 -31.96 -7.33 -9.15
N GLY A 693 -30.69 -7.66 -9.40
CA GLY A 693 -29.60 -7.53 -8.44
C GLY A 693 -29.57 -8.64 -7.41
N ARG A 694 -30.41 -9.68 -7.51
CA ARG A 694 -30.46 -10.79 -6.55
C ARG A 694 -29.26 -11.71 -6.75
N PRO A 695 -28.52 -12.05 -5.68
CA PRO A 695 -27.40 -12.96 -5.81
C PRO A 695 -27.87 -14.39 -6.10
N HIS A 696 -27.22 -15.06 -7.06
CA HIS A 696 -27.28 -16.49 -7.28
C HIS A 696 -25.85 -17.06 -7.34
N VAL A 697 -25.74 -18.36 -7.11
CA VAL A 697 -24.45 -19.03 -6.97
C VAL A 697 -24.36 -20.22 -7.89
N ASP A 698 -23.32 -20.18 -8.72
CA ASP A 698 -22.92 -21.26 -9.58
C ASP A 698 -21.70 -21.95 -8.96
N ARG A 699 -21.60 -23.27 -9.13
CA ARG A 699 -20.42 -24.04 -8.75
C ARG A 699 -19.77 -24.64 -9.97
N VAL A 700 -18.47 -24.39 -10.14
CA VAL A 700 -17.65 -25.10 -11.12
C VAL A 700 -17.39 -26.51 -10.56
N ARG A 701 -17.99 -27.54 -11.15
CA ARG A 701 -17.77 -28.94 -10.77
C ARG A 701 -16.70 -29.55 -11.66
N LEU A 702 -15.54 -29.85 -11.08
CA LEU A 702 -14.41 -30.39 -11.85
C LEU A 702 -14.43 -31.92 -11.96
N ASP A 703 -15.37 -32.61 -11.30
CA ASP A 703 -15.42 -34.08 -11.21
C ASP A 703 -16.30 -34.79 -12.25
N ALA A 704 -16.97 -34.07 -13.15
CA ALA A 704 -17.79 -34.68 -14.20
C ALA A 704 -16.92 -35.14 -15.40
N PRO A 705 -16.95 -36.43 -15.79
CA PRO A 705 -16.27 -36.88 -17.00
C PRO A 705 -16.99 -36.34 -18.25
N GLY A 706 -16.32 -35.48 -19.02
CA GLY A 706 -16.77 -35.04 -20.34
C GLY A 706 -17.04 -33.54 -20.51
N ASP A 707 -16.93 -32.71 -19.47
CA ASP A 707 -17.05 -31.26 -19.61
C ASP A 707 -15.75 -30.64 -20.13
N ASP A 708 -15.86 -29.86 -21.21
CA ASP A 708 -14.77 -29.07 -21.77
C ASP A 708 -14.18 -28.17 -20.68
N PHE A 709 -12.93 -28.48 -20.31
CA PHE A 709 -12.05 -27.83 -19.34
C PHE A 709 -12.49 -26.44 -18.85
N GLY A 710 -13.33 -26.43 -17.81
CA GLY A 710 -13.43 -25.45 -16.70
C GLY A 710 -13.55 -23.94 -16.98
N THR A 711 -13.52 -23.51 -18.23
CA THR A 711 -13.64 -22.09 -18.63
C THR A 711 -15.09 -21.69 -18.90
N GLY A 712 -16.01 -22.66 -18.90
CA GLY A 712 -17.44 -22.43 -18.98
C GLY A 712 -18.05 -21.91 -17.67
N PRO A 713 -19.24 -21.30 -17.71
CA PRO A 713 -19.95 -20.89 -16.50
C PRO A 713 -20.19 -22.11 -15.60
N GLY A 714 -19.95 -21.96 -14.29
CA GLY A 714 -20.28 -23.03 -13.34
C GLY A 714 -21.75 -23.44 -13.46
N THR A 715 -22.05 -24.68 -13.08
CA THR A 715 -23.44 -25.15 -13.03
C THR A 715 -24.14 -24.53 -11.82
N PRO A 716 -25.38 -24.04 -11.95
CA PRO A 716 -26.15 -23.57 -10.81
C PRO A 716 -26.18 -24.61 -9.69
N VAL A 717 -25.94 -24.18 -8.45
CA VAL A 717 -26.17 -25.07 -7.31
C VAL A 717 -27.67 -25.23 -7.16
N ALA A 718 -28.20 -26.35 -7.66
CA ALA A 718 -29.64 -26.59 -7.76
C ALA A 718 -30.37 -26.28 -6.44
N ASP A 719 -31.46 -25.52 -6.57
CA ASP A 719 -32.35 -25.10 -5.50
C ASP A 719 -31.69 -24.30 -4.37
N LEU A 720 -30.54 -23.63 -4.59
CA LEU A 720 -29.90 -22.82 -3.55
C LEU A 720 -30.29 -21.34 -3.62
N HIS A 721 -30.93 -20.84 -2.56
CA HIS A 721 -31.15 -19.43 -2.35
C HIS A 721 -30.06 -18.85 -1.45
N VAL A 722 -29.50 -17.71 -1.87
CA VAL A 722 -28.54 -16.95 -1.08
C VAL A 722 -29.04 -15.53 -0.83
N SER A 723 -28.65 -14.97 0.30
CA SER A 723 -28.86 -13.56 0.60
C SER A 723 -27.62 -13.00 1.28
N LEU A 724 -27.30 -11.74 0.99
CA LEU A 724 -26.15 -11.05 1.55
C LEU A 724 -26.48 -9.59 1.87
N ALA A 725 -25.76 -9.02 2.81
CA ALA A 725 -25.76 -7.59 3.10
C ALA A 725 -24.40 -7.18 3.65
N HIS A 726 -24.05 -5.89 3.53
CA HIS A 726 -22.81 -5.36 4.07
C HIS A 726 -22.98 -3.93 4.55
N LYS A 727 -22.31 -3.58 5.65
CA LYS A 727 -22.31 -2.23 6.21
C LYS A 727 -20.92 -1.94 6.80
N HIS A 728 -20.32 -0.83 6.40
CA HIS A 728 -18.99 -0.40 6.84
C HIS A 728 -17.92 -1.51 6.69
N ARG A 729 -17.46 -2.09 7.80
CA ARG A 729 -16.42 -3.13 7.86
C ARG A 729 -16.98 -4.55 8.00
N LEU A 730 -18.29 -4.72 7.84
CA LEU A 730 -19.00 -5.98 8.06
C LEU A 730 -19.76 -6.44 6.82
N ALA A 731 -19.82 -7.75 6.61
CA ALA A 731 -20.79 -8.37 5.72
C ALA A 731 -21.42 -9.61 6.37
N VAL A 732 -22.67 -9.88 6.01
CA VAL A 732 -23.42 -11.05 6.45
C VAL A 732 -24.00 -11.78 5.25
N ALA A 733 -24.07 -13.11 5.33
CA ALA A 733 -24.70 -13.91 4.29
C ALA A 733 -25.36 -15.17 4.85
N VAL A 734 -26.39 -15.66 4.16
CA VAL A 734 -27.09 -16.90 4.46
C VAL A 734 -27.38 -17.67 3.18
N ALA A 735 -27.33 -19.01 3.24
CA ALA A 735 -27.60 -19.90 2.13
C ALA A 735 -28.53 -21.04 2.59
N ASP A 736 -29.61 -21.31 1.84
CA ASP A 736 -30.56 -22.39 2.13
C ASP A 736 -31.27 -22.87 0.86
N ARG A 737 -31.97 -24.02 0.94
CA ARG A 737 -32.85 -24.52 -0.12
C ARG A 737 -34.20 -23.83 -0.19
N GLU A 738 -34.60 -23.19 0.90
CA GLU A 738 -35.78 -22.35 0.95
C GLU A 738 -35.41 -20.89 0.71
N PRO A 739 -36.34 -20.05 0.24
CA PRO A 739 -36.07 -18.63 0.06
C PRO A 739 -35.69 -17.96 1.39
N VAL A 740 -34.46 -17.43 1.43
CA VAL A 740 -33.86 -16.79 2.61
C VAL A 740 -33.49 -15.33 2.33
N GLY A 741 -33.48 -14.54 3.39
CA GLY A 741 -33.08 -13.14 3.36
C GLY A 741 -32.32 -12.73 4.61
N ILE A 742 -31.30 -11.88 4.44
CA ILE A 742 -30.51 -11.31 5.52
C ILE A 742 -30.17 -9.85 5.24
N ASP A 743 -30.12 -9.06 6.32
CA ASP A 743 -29.78 -7.64 6.26
C ASP A 743 -28.95 -7.20 7.48
N ILE A 744 -28.20 -6.10 7.31
CA ILE A 744 -27.38 -5.50 8.39
C ILE A 744 -27.38 -3.97 8.29
N GLU A 745 -27.66 -3.30 9.40
CA GLU A 745 -27.58 -1.84 9.52
C GLU A 745 -26.89 -1.38 10.80
N SER A 746 -26.34 -0.16 10.76
CA SER A 746 -25.73 0.49 11.92
C SER A 746 -26.79 1.00 12.89
N LEU A 747 -26.54 0.84 14.19
CA LEU A 747 -27.28 1.49 15.28
C LEU A 747 -26.62 2.80 15.74
N THR A 748 -25.37 3.03 15.36
CA THR A 748 -24.70 4.29 15.64
C THR A 748 -25.31 5.33 14.72
N GLU A 749 -25.99 6.35 15.27
CA GLU A 749 -26.46 7.49 14.48
C GLU A 749 -25.25 8.16 13.81
N PRO A 750 -25.32 8.53 12.52
CA PRO A 750 -24.40 9.53 12.01
C PRO A 750 -24.62 10.80 12.82
N GLU A 751 -23.55 11.42 13.33
CA GLU A 751 -23.60 12.77 13.91
C GLU A 751 -24.48 13.68 13.03
N PRO A 752 -25.43 14.44 13.61
CA PRO A 752 -26.32 15.28 12.81
C PRO A 752 -25.48 16.33 12.07
N GLY A 753 -25.36 16.15 10.75
CA GLY A 753 -24.89 17.21 9.86
C GLY A 753 -25.87 18.39 9.87
N PRO A 754 -25.41 19.61 9.51
CA PRO A 754 -26.27 20.79 9.48
C PRO A 754 -27.45 20.61 8.51
N ASP A 755 -28.62 21.05 8.96
CA ASP A 755 -29.95 20.91 8.33
C ASP A 755 -29.96 21.32 6.84
N PRO A 756 -30.42 20.47 5.91
CA PRO A 756 -30.49 20.85 4.50
C PRO A 756 -31.67 21.80 4.29
N GLY A 757 -31.37 22.97 3.71
CA GLY A 757 -32.39 23.91 3.21
C GLY A 757 -33.34 23.27 2.18
N PRO A 758 -34.45 23.95 1.83
CA PRO A 758 -35.61 23.34 1.19
C PRO A 758 -35.29 22.74 -0.19
N ALA A 759 -35.79 21.53 -0.41
CA ALA A 759 -35.50 20.66 -1.54
C ALA A 759 -35.90 21.22 -2.92
N ALA A 760 -34.99 21.10 -3.89
CA ALA A 760 -35.30 21.11 -5.32
C ALA A 760 -35.35 19.67 -5.83
N THR A 761 -36.45 19.34 -6.50
CA THR A 761 -36.73 18.03 -7.10
C THR A 761 -35.86 17.75 -8.32
N SER A 762 -35.11 16.65 -8.33
CA SER A 762 -34.69 16.00 -9.57
C SER A 762 -34.64 14.48 -9.41
N GLU A 763 -35.28 13.79 -10.35
CA GLU A 763 -35.31 12.34 -10.47
C GLU A 763 -33.97 11.84 -11.04
N SER A 764 -33.35 10.85 -10.39
CA SER A 764 -32.30 10.03 -11.01
C SER A 764 -32.50 8.56 -10.63
N THR A 765 -32.67 7.73 -11.65
CA THR A 765 -32.80 6.28 -11.60
C THR A 765 -31.43 5.61 -11.52
N GLY A 766 -31.25 4.63 -10.62
CA GLY A 766 -30.18 3.64 -10.73
C GLY A 766 -29.54 3.16 -9.41
N SER A 767 -29.78 1.89 -9.08
CA SER A 767 -29.02 1.03 -8.14
C SER A 767 -29.04 1.39 -6.65
N THR A 768 -30.11 0.98 -5.97
CA THR A 768 -30.32 1.10 -4.52
C THR A 768 -29.48 0.08 -3.74
N THR A 769 -28.30 0.46 -3.27
CA THR A 769 -27.75 -0.14 -2.05
C THR A 769 -28.50 0.45 -0.86
N GLY A 770 -29.08 -0.41 -0.02
CA GLY A 770 -29.87 -0.04 1.16
C GLY A 770 -29.08 0.81 2.15
N GLN A 771 -29.03 2.12 1.92
CA GLN A 771 -28.54 3.09 2.87
C GLN A 771 -29.78 3.79 3.43
N VAL A 772 -29.93 3.79 4.76
CA VAL A 772 -30.88 4.67 5.44
C VAL A 772 -30.55 6.12 5.02
N PRO A 773 -31.44 6.84 4.32
CA PRO A 773 -31.19 8.22 3.93
C PRO A 773 -31.01 9.10 5.18
N GLY A 774 -30.07 10.04 5.13
CA GLY A 774 -29.80 11.03 6.19
C GLY A 774 -30.91 12.07 6.32
N HIS A 775 -32.11 11.62 6.70
CA HIS A 775 -33.24 12.47 7.06
C HIS A 775 -33.48 12.38 8.57
N SER A 776 -34.03 13.44 9.16
CA SER A 776 -34.38 13.47 10.58
C SER A 776 -35.12 12.18 11.00
N PRO A 777 -34.88 11.63 12.22
CA PRO A 777 -35.46 10.35 12.64
C PRO A 777 -36.97 10.24 12.39
N GLY A 778 -37.70 11.34 12.58
CA GLY A 778 -39.14 11.42 12.32
C GLY A 778 -39.54 11.34 10.84
N HIS A 779 -38.67 11.67 9.87
CA HIS A 779 -38.94 11.52 8.45
C HIS A 779 -38.79 10.07 7.99
N LEU A 780 -37.73 9.37 8.41
CA LEU A 780 -37.54 7.95 8.11
C LEU A 780 -38.71 7.12 8.68
N GLU A 781 -39.14 7.40 9.92
CA GLU A 781 -40.30 6.74 10.51
C GLU A 781 -41.57 6.93 9.67
N ARG A 782 -41.83 8.14 9.16
CA ARG A 782 -43.03 8.44 8.36
C ARG A 782 -43.01 7.77 6.99
N VAL A 783 -41.84 7.62 6.39
CA VAL A 783 -41.69 7.02 5.05
C VAL A 783 -41.57 5.50 5.13
N ALA A 784 -40.96 4.96 6.19
CA ALA A 784 -40.67 3.54 6.32
C ALA A 784 -41.79 2.74 7.01
N LEU A 785 -42.62 3.37 7.86
CA LEU A 785 -43.59 2.67 8.70
C LEU A 785 -45.04 3.05 8.40
N ALA A 786 -45.90 2.04 8.30
CA ALA A 786 -47.35 2.21 8.29
C ALA A 786 -47.86 2.72 9.67
N PRO A 787 -49.09 3.26 9.77
CA PRO A 787 -49.65 3.76 11.03
C PRO A 787 -49.63 2.74 12.18
N ASP A 788 -50.00 1.49 11.92
CA ASP A 788 -49.99 0.41 12.92
C ASP A 788 -48.58 0.01 13.38
N GLU A 789 -47.58 0.12 12.49
CA GLU A 789 -46.19 -0.13 12.83
C GLU A 789 -45.63 0.96 13.73
N ARG A 790 -46.10 2.21 13.57
CA ARG A 790 -45.76 3.31 14.47
C ARG A 790 -46.36 3.07 15.87
N ASP A 791 -47.62 2.64 15.96
CA ASP A 791 -48.22 2.28 17.25
C ASP A 791 -47.47 1.13 17.93
N LEU A 792 -47.00 0.15 17.14
CA LEU A 792 -46.20 -0.96 17.63
C LEU A 792 -44.81 -0.49 18.11
N LEU A 793 -44.16 0.38 17.34
CA LEU A 793 -42.88 1.00 17.70
C LEU A 793 -42.99 1.80 19.00
N ASP A 794 -44.06 2.58 19.17
CA ASP A 794 -44.32 3.36 20.39
C ASP A 794 -44.42 2.46 21.63
N ARG A 795 -45.13 1.33 21.52
CA ARG A 795 -45.22 0.33 22.59
C ARG A 795 -43.87 -0.32 22.93
N LEU A 796 -43.08 -0.66 21.90
CA LEU A 796 -41.77 -1.32 22.08
C LEU A 796 -40.69 -0.38 22.62
N ALA A 797 -40.76 0.90 22.24
CA ALA A 797 -39.84 1.92 22.73
C ALA A 797 -40.12 2.29 24.19
N ALA A 798 -41.37 2.17 24.66
CA ALA A 798 -41.79 2.53 26.01
C ALA A 798 -41.34 3.95 26.45
N GLY A 799 -41.26 4.88 25.50
CA GLY A 799 -40.82 6.26 25.71
C GLY A 799 -39.31 6.49 25.70
N ASP A 800 -38.46 5.46 25.53
CA ASP A 800 -37.00 5.60 25.42
C ASP A 800 -36.58 5.89 23.96
N PRO A 801 -35.96 7.06 23.68
CA PRO A 801 -35.47 7.41 22.33
C PRO A 801 -34.43 6.44 21.78
N ALA A 802 -33.53 5.91 22.60
CA ALA A 802 -32.49 4.99 22.15
C ALA A 802 -33.09 3.62 21.80
N ALA A 803 -34.03 3.13 22.63
CA ALA A 803 -34.81 1.95 22.31
C ALA A 803 -35.65 2.14 21.05
N ARG A 804 -36.26 3.33 20.86
CA ARG A 804 -37.01 3.68 19.65
C ARG A 804 -36.15 3.58 18.40
N HIS A 805 -34.98 4.23 18.39
CA HIS A 805 -34.04 4.16 17.28
C HIS A 805 -33.63 2.70 16.98
N ALA A 806 -33.27 1.94 18.02
CA ALA A 806 -32.88 0.55 17.86
C ALA A 806 -34.00 -0.33 17.26
N TRP A 807 -35.24 -0.12 17.68
CA TRP A 807 -36.39 -0.83 17.12
C TRP A 807 -36.76 -0.40 15.71
N LEU A 808 -36.59 0.89 15.37
CA LEU A 808 -36.76 1.38 14.01
C LEU A 808 -35.78 0.69 13.05
N VAL A 809 -34.50 0.60 13.43
CA VAL A 809 -33.48 -0.10 12.64
C VAL A 809 -33.81 -1.61 12.55
N ARG A 810 -34.29 -2.23 13.64
CA ARG A 810 -34.78 -3.63 13.59
C ARG A 810 -35.92 -3.83 12.62
N PHE A 811 -36.89 -2.90 12.57
CA PHE A 811 -38.01 -2.99 11.64
C PHE A 811 -37.52 -2.86 10.20
N TRP A 812 -36.62 -1.90 9.94
CA TRP A 812 -35.99 -1.74 8.63
C TRP A 812 -35.28 -3.01 8.17
N CYS A 813 -34.31 -3.51 8.95
CA CYS A 813 -33.57 -4.72 8.60
C CYS A 813 -34.51 -5.91 8.42
N ALA A 814 -35.55 -6.04 9.26
CA ALA A 814 -36.47 -7.15 9.16
C ALA A 814 -37.31 -7.12 7.88
N LYS A 815 -37.79 -5.94 7.47
CA LYS A 815 -38.50 -5.76 6.21
C LYS A 815 -37.61 -6.04 5.01
N GLU A 816 -36.36 -5.57 5.04
CA GLU A 816 -35.38 -5.82 3.98
C GLU A 816 -35.04 -7.31 3.88
N ALA A 817 -34.79 -7.99 5.01
CA ALA A 817 -34.59 -9.44 5.04
C ALA A 817 -35.81 -10.20 4.49
N ALA A 818 -37.03 -9.85 4.88
CA ALA A 818 -38.24 -10.47 4.33
C ALA A 818 -38.39 -10.19 2.81
N GLY A 819 -38.07 -8.98 2.36
CA GLY A 819 -38.08 -8.60 0.95
C GLY A 819 -37.06 -9.37 0.11
N LYS A 820 -35.85 -9.55 0.64
CA LYS A 820 -34.79 -10.36 0.00
C LYS A 820 -35.17 -11.83 -0.10
N ALA A 821 -35.84 -12.39 0.91
CA ALA A 821 -36.37 -13.76 0.86
C ALA A 821 -37.45 -13.93 -0.22
N ASP A 822 -38.25 -12.90 -0.47
CA ASP A 822 -39.22 -12.89 -1.57
C ASP A 822 -38.61 -12.52 -2.93
N GLY A 823 -37.29 -12.27 -2.98
CA GLY A 823 -36.53 -12.02 -4.21
C GLY A 823 -36.55 -10.58 -4.73
N VAL A 824 -37.09 -9.61 -3.98
CA VAL A 824 -37.29 -8.23 -4.45
C VAL A 824 -36.60 -7.14 -3.61
N GLY A 825 -36.18 -7.46 -2.37
CA GLY A 825 -35.77 -6.43 -1.39
C GLY A 825 -36.93 -5.50 -1.02
N LEU A 826 -36.64 -4.29 -0.52
CA LEU A 826 -37.67 -3.27 -0.29
C LEU A 826 -38.09 -2.50 -1.56
N ALA A 827 -37.27 -2.48 -2.61
CA ALA A 827 -37.55 -1.81 -3.89
C ALA A 827 -38.09 -0.36 -3.74
N GLY A 828 -37.60 0.39 -2.76
CA GLY A 828 -38.04 1.77 -2.46
C GLY A 828 -39.46 1.90 -1.88
N ARG A 829 -40.13 0.79 -1.54
CA ARG A 829 -41.48 0.75 -0.98
C ARG A 829 -41.51 0.04 0.37
N PRO A 830 -40.92 0.64 1.42
CA PRO A 830 -40.82 0.00 2.74
C PRO A 830 -42.17 -0.23 3.44
N THR A 831 -43.21 0.53 3.10
CA THR A 831 -44.57 0.39 3.66
C THR A 831 -45.37 -0.76 3.05
N ASP A 832 -44.96 -1.27 1.89
CA ASP A 832 -45.56 -2.44 1.24
C ASP A 832 -45.35 -3.72 2.08
N ARG A 833 -44.44 -3.69 3.05
CA ARG A 833 -44.16 -4.77 4.00
C ARG A 833 -44.33 -4.25 5.42
N ARG A 834 -45.13 -4.95 6.23
CA ARG A 834 -45.51 -4.48 7.57
C ARG A 834 -45.09 -5.45 8.65
N VAL A 835 -44.45 -4.94 9.69
CA VAL A 835 -44.19 -5.69 10.93
C VAL A 835 -45.50 -5.76 11.71
N VAL A 836 -46.15 -6.93 11.69
CA VAL A 836 -47.47 -7.13 12.31
C VAL A 836 -47.40 -7.66 13.74
N ARG A 837 -46.29 -8.33 14.10
CA ARG A 837 -46.10 -8.89 15.44
C ARG A 837 -44.62 -8.93 15.81
N VAL A 838 -44.32 -8.62 17.08
CA VAL A 838 -42.98 -8.69 17.66
C VAL A 838 -43.04 -9.49 18.95
N ALA A 839 -42.10 -10.41 19.12
CA ALA A 839 -41.89 -11.16 20.36
C ALA A 839 -40.38 -11.33 20.57
N GLU A 840 -39.84 -10.62 21.58
CA GLU A 840 -38.40 -10.59 21.89
C GLU A 840 -37.52 -10.22 20.68
N ASP A 841 -36.82 -11.19 20.09
CA ASP A 841 -35.95 -11.01 18.93
C ASP A 841 -36.62 -11.41 17.60
N ARG A 842 -37.88 -11.87 17.64
CA ARG A 842 -38.66 -12.35 16.49
C ARG A 842 -39.68 -11.30 16.02
N LEU A 843 -39.67 -11.03 14.72
CA LEU A 843 -40.59 -10.14 14.03
C LEU A 843 -41.34 -10.93 12.95
N VAL A 844 -42.65 -10.70 12.83
CA VAL A 844 -43.47 -11.22 11.74
C VAL A 844 -43.71 -10.10 10.74
N VAL A 845 -43.26 -10.31 9.51
CA VAL A 845 -43.38 -9.34 8.42
C VAL A 845 -44.39 -9.85 7.40
N ALA A 846 -45.49 -9.12 7.24
CA ALA A 846 -46.49 -9.36 6.21
C ALA A 846 -45.99 -8.85 4.84
N GLY A 847 -46.22 -9.63 3.77
CA GLY A 847 -45.86 -9.26 2.41
C GLY A 847 -46.82 -8.28 1.73
N PRO A 848 -46.46 -7.77 0.53
CA PRO A 848 -47.30 -6.85 -0.21
C PRO A 848 -48.55 -7.51 -0.78
N GLY A 849 -49.71 -7.08 -0.30
CA GLY A 849 -51.04 -7.46 -0.82
C GLY A 849 -51.70 -8.67 -0.13
N PRO A 850 -53.02 -8.86 -0.33
CA PRO A 850 -53.76 -9.97 0.26
C PRO A 850 -53.30 -11.32 -0.32
N GLY A 851 -52.94 -12.27 0.55
CA GLY A 851 -52.58 -13.64 0.19
C GLY A 851 -51.08 -13.95 0.09
N ARG A 852 -50.17 -12.99 0.34
CA ARG A 852 -48.73 -13.29 0.45
C ARG A 852 -48.35 -13.83 1.84
N PRO A 853 -47.40 -14.79 1.92
CA PRO A 853 -47.04 -15.43 3.18
C PRO A 853 -46.33 -14.46 4.14
N GLU A 854 -46.67 -14.55 5.42
CA GLU A 854 -45.91 -13.90 6.48
C GLU A 854 -44.52 -14.52 6.60
N ARG A 855 -43.49 -13.68 6.75
CA ARG A 855 -42.12 -14.11 7.01
C ARG A 855 -41.79 -13.88 8.48
N VAL A 856 -41.29 -14.91 9.14
CA VAL A 856 -40.71 -14.77 10.48
C VAL A 856 -39.23 -14.40 10.33
N VAL A 857 -38.83 -13.32 10.97
CA VAL A 857 -37.48 -12.76 10.95
C VAL A 857 -36.94 -12.69 12.36
N ARG A 858 -35.68 -13.05 12.58
CA ARG A 858 -34.97 -12.82 13.84
C ARG A 858 -34.01 -11.65 13.70
N THR A 859 -33.78 -10.94 14.78
CA THR A 859 -32.82 -9.83 14.85
C THR A 859 -31.80 -10.06 15.96
N ARG A 860 -30.55 -9.64 15.74
CA ARG A 860 -29.49 -9.64 16.76
C ARG A 860 -28.70 -8.35 16.66
N VAL A 861 -28.36 -7.79 17.82
CA VAL A 861 -27.37 -6.72 17.88
C VAL A 861 -25.98 -7.33 18.01
N ILE A 862 -25.08 -6.96 17.12
CA ILE A 862 -23.66 -7.32 17.16
C ILE A 862 -22.82 -6.05 17.35
N ALA A 863 -21.62 -6.20 17.88
CA ALA A 863 -20.65 -5.12 18.02
C ALA A 863 -19.44 -5.34 17.10
N ASP A 864 -18.85 -4.26 16.61
CA ASP A 864 -17.54 -4.21 15.97
C ASP A 864 -16.79 -2.97 16.46
N ALA A 865 -15.71 -3.16 17.22
CA ALA A 865 -15.05 -2.09 17.96
C ALA A 865 -16.06 -1.26 18.81
N ALA A 866 -16.19 0.04 18.54
CA ALA A 866 -17.12 0.94 19.23
C ALA A 866 -18.54 0.94 18.62
N ASP A 867 -18.72 0.40 17.41
CA ASP A 867 -19.97 0.45 16.68
C ASP A 867 -20.89 -0.74 16.98
N ARG A 868 -22.20 -0.50 16.87
CA ARG A 868 -23.23 -1.52 17.05
C ARG A 868 -24.06 -1.65 15.78
N TYR A 869 -24.46 -2.88 15.47
CA TYR A 869 -25.19 -3.21 14.24
C TYR A 869 -26.38 -4.12 14.54
N VAL A 870 -27.49 -3.93 13.85
CA VAL A 870 -28.59 -4.91 13.82
C VAL A 870 -28.42 -5.79 12.60
N VAL A 871 -28.33 -7.10 12.84
CA VAL A 871 -28.47 -8.12 11.79
C VAL A 871 -29.88 -8.70 11.87
N ALA A 872 -30.58 -8.79 10.74
CA ALA A 872 -31.87 -9.45 10.63
C ALA A 872 -31.84 -10.58 9.61
N TRP A 873 -32.39 -11.75 9.92
CA TRP A 873 -32.44 -12.88 9.00
C TRP A 873 -33.77 -13.64 9.09
N THR A 874 -34.27 -14.12 7.95
CA THR A 874 -35.46 -14.97 7.93
C THR A 874 -35.18 -16.31 8.60
N VAL A 875 -36.12 -16.77 9.42
CA VAL A 875 -36.07 -18.11 10.03
C VAL A 875 -37.06 -19.04 9.35
N ARG A 876 -36.71 -20.34 9.33
CA ARG A 876 -37.62 -21.38 8.88
C ARG A 876 -38.88 -21.38 9.76
N PRO A 877 -40.08 -21.62 9.20
CA PRO A 877 -41.19 -22.06 10.00
C PRO A 877 -40.77 -23.35 10.72
N ALA A 878 -41.00 -23.45 12.03
CA ALA A 878 -40.82 -24.74 12.69
C ALA A 878 -41.71 -25.77 11.97
N PRO A 879 -41.23 -27.00 11.68
CA PRO A 879 -42.14 -28.05 11.24
C PRO A 879 -43.26 -28.16 12.26
N PRO A 880 -44.52 -28.36 11.84
CA PRO A 880 -45.61 -28.56 12.79
C PRO A 880 -45.20 -29.69 13.74
N SER A 881 -45.21 -29.42 15.04
CA SER A 881 -44.95 -30.44 16.05
C SER A 881 -45.78 -31.68 15.70
N PRO A 882 -45.20 -32.89 15.70
CA PRO A 882 -46.00 -34.08 15.48
C PRO A 882 -47.13 -34.07 16.50
N VAL A 883 -48.36 -34.02 16.01
CA VAL A 883 -49.56 -34.20 16.83
C VAL A 883 -49.32 -35.49 17.60
N PRO A 884 -49.40 -35.50 18.95
CA PRO A 884 -49.24 -36.72 19.70
C PRO A 884 -50.30 -37.70 19.22
N SER A 885 -49.89 -38.74 18.49
CA SER A 885 -50.75 -39.89 18.24
C SER A 885 -51.14 -40.43 19.61
N GLY A 886 -52.45 -40.51 19.85
CA GLY A 886 -53.02 -41.11 21.04
C GLY A 886 -52.45 -42.52 21.28
N PRO A 887 -52.59 -43.04 22.51
CA PRO A 887 -51.93 -44.28 22.91
C PRO A 887 -52.38 -45.44 22.01
N SER A 888 -51.47 -45.93 21.17
CA SER A 888 -51.61 -47.21 20.52
C SER A 888 -51.23 -48.30 21.52
N ASP A 889 -52.20 -49.16 21.84
CA ASP A 889 -52.06 -50.33 22.70
C ASP A 889 -50.88 -51.23 22.28
N PRO A 890 -50.22 -51.91 23.24
CA PRO A 890 -49.10 -52.78 22.95
C PRO A 890 -49.61 -54.10 22.38
N VAL A 891 -49.15 -54.46 21.18
CA VAL A 891 -49.28 -55.83 20.67
C VAL A 891 -47.90 -56.50 20.73
N GLU A 892 -47.93 -57.68 21.36
CA GLU A 892 -46.84 -58.57 21.71
C GLU A 892 -45.94 -59.01 20.55
N ALA A 893 -44.72 -59.39 20.94
CA ALA A 893 -43.71 -60.02 20.13
C ALA A 893 -44.14 -61.40 19.57
N GLN A 894 -43.83 -61.62 18.29
CA GLN A 894 -43.28 -62.88 17.76
C GLN A 894 -42.56 -62.64 16.45
#